data_AF-A0A127QBP6-F1
#
_entry.id   AF-A0A127QBP6-F1
#
_cell.length_a   1.000
_cell.length_b   1.000
_cell.length_c   1.000
_cell.angle_alpha   90.00
_cell.angle_beta   90.00
_cell.angle_gamma   90.00
#
_symmetry.space_group_name_H-M   'P 1'
#
loop_
_entity.id
_entity.type
_entity.pdbx_description
1 polymer ?
#
loop_
_entity_poly.entity_id
_entity_poly.type
_entity_poly.pdbx_seq_one_letter_code
_entity_poly.pdbx_strand_id
1 'polypeptide(L)'
;MTFFEQQHQARQETKKLVFLFALAVIAIVLAVNLAMALLWNFKFGGHHEVLRSYPKGFFAINTLITLALIGGGTLIQTFNLRDGGDAVALMAGGRLISPATGDLQERRLLNVVEEMALASGIACPKVYLLEHEDAINAFAAGYNQNEAVVAVTRGTLNRLTRDELQGVVGHEFSHILNGDMRLNVHLIGVLFGIQMIAGFGQQLMNFGRFSSSSRDDKGPPWQLVMLFAGLALFVVGYIGIFFGRLIKSAVSRQREFLADASAVQFTRNPEGIGGALRKIGGLTDGNRIGSQIDHQNAEQLSHLFLGSVRPNLLDGWFATHPPLTERLQRIYGRSMGPLEAPELPQPLADNTARLADLPFAAAGFASAVAPSQLPSSVSTVAATPTLEFGNSSSRSPLSPQLDGAVRDPAGACAVVYALLLGEGAERETQLALLKKEAPQQAALTSFLAETIVQLPLSARLPLVDLAAPALRQLPQAARDRLLAIVEQLIAADSRITLAEFVLQTILTRRLAPRAGRLVPIRFNRLSDLRNDIALLLSLVAHVAVPSTCADVVATRLAAFLRGAQACPELQLAAQDYCDGASLSFPRVRQALDNANQLAPLAKPQLIKALLAAAEDGKPLEITSADILRAICAGIEAPIPPAVAATYQAYPWQFDN
;
A
#
# COMPACT_ATOMS: atom_id res chain seq x y z
N MET A 1 -15.49 -11.58 23.00
CA MET A 1 -14.07 -11.48 22.66
C MET A 1 -13.78 -10.05 22.26
N THR A 2 -12.68 -9.49 22.76
CA THR A 2 -12.25 -8.14 22.42
C THR A 2 -11.53 -8.14 21.05
N PHE A 3 -11.49 -7.01 20.34
CA PHE A 3 -10.83 -6.88 19.03
C PHE A 3 -9.36 -7.37 19.04
N PHE A 4 -8.63 -7.07 20.13
CA PHE A 4 -7.24 -7.47 20.30
C PHE A 4 -7.05 -8.98 20.49
N GLU A 5 -8.00 -9.66 21.14
CA GLU A 5 -7.99 -11.13 21.26
C GLU A 5 -8.12 -11.80 19.89
N GLN A 6 -9.01 -11.28 19.03
CA GLN A 6 -9.18 -11.78 17.66
C GLN A 6 -7.91 -11.58 16.82
N GLN A 7 -7.24 -10.43 16.97
CA GLN A 7 -5.97 -10.17 16.27
C GLN A 7 -4.85 -11.13 16.72
N HIS A 8 -4.76 -11.44 18.01
CA HIS A 8 -3.77 -12.39 18.52
C HIS A 8 -4.05 -13.83 18.09
N GLN A 9 -5.33 -14.24 18.08
CA GLN A 9 -5.75 -15.56 17.60
C GLN A 9 -5.41 -15.75 16.12
N ALA A 10 -5.70 -14.76 15.26
CA ALA A 10 -5.39 -14.80 13.84
C ALA A 10 -3.87 -15.02 13.56
N ARG A 11 -2.99 -14.44 14.38
CA ARG A 11 -1.54 -14.64 14.29
C ARG A 11 -1.11 -16.07 14.64
N GLN A 12 -1.75 -16.70 15.62
CA GLN A 12 -1.45 -18.10 15.98
C GLN A 12 -1.93 -19.07 14.90
N GLU A 13 -3.10 -18.82 14.30
CA GLU A 13 -3.64 -19.61 13.20
C GLU A 13 -2.75 -19.56 11.95
N THR A 14 -2.04 -18.44 11.72
CA THR A 14 -1.08 -18.32 10.61
C THR A 14 0.05 -19.36 10.70
N LYS A 15 0.57 -19.63 11.92
CA LYS A 15 1.61 -20.66 12.11
C LYS A 15 1.08 -22.06 11.82
N LYS A 16 -0.16 -22.33 12.24
CA LYS A 16 -0.84 -23.61 11.95
C LYS A 16 -1.04 -23.79 10.45
N LEU A 17 -1.38 -22.72 9.71
CA LEU A 17 -1.53 -22.77 8.26
C LEU A 17 -0.25 -23.20 7.56
N VAL A 18 0.90 -22.61 7.93
CA VAL A 18 2.19 -22.98 7.33
C VAL A 18 2.51 -24.45 7.59
N PHE A 19 2.24 -24.92 8.80
CA PHE A 19 2.41 -26.34 9.16
C PHE A 19 1.50 -27.26 8.34
N LEU A 20 0.22 -26.92 8.20
CA LEU A 20 -0.74 -27.69 7.39
C LEU A 20 -0.37 -27.72 5.91
N PHE A 21 0.17 -26.62 5.36
CA PHE A 21 0.68 -26.58 3.99
C PHE A 21 1.89 -27.51 3.82
N ALA A 22 2.82 -27.53 4.77
CA ALA A 22 3.96 -28.45 4.74
C ALA A 22 3.48 -29.91 4.74
N LEU A 23 2.48 -30.25 5.56
CA LEU A 23 1.86 -31.56 5.60
C LEU A 23 1.18 -31.92 4.26
N ALA A 24 0.48 -30.97 3.64
CA ALA A 24 -0.15 -31.17 2.34
C ALA A 24 0.88 -31.46 1.24
N VAL A 25 2.01 -30.74 1.22
CA VAL A 25 3.11 -31.01 0.28
C VAL A 25 3.69 -32.41 0.48
N ILE A 26 3.89 -32.84 1.74
CA ILE A 26 4.35 -34.21 2.05
C ILE A 26 3.34 -35.24 1.53
N ALA A 27 2.04 -35.03 1.75
CA ALA A 27 0.99 -35.92 1.28
C ALA A 27 0.96 -36.02 -0.26
N ILE A 28 1.15 -34.90 -0.97
CA ILE A 28 1.27 -34.87 -2.44
C ILE A 28 2.47 -35.69 -2.90
N VAL A 29 3.64 -35.50 -2.28
CA VAL A 29 4.86 -36.25 -2.62
C VAL A 29 4.66 -37.76 -2.42
N LEU A 30 4.03 -38.16 -1.32
CA LEU A 30 3.71 -39.57 -1.05
C LEU A 30 2.72 -40.13 -2.10
N ALA A 31 1.69 -39.37 -2.46
CA ALA A 31 0.71 -39.77 -3.46
C ALA A 31 1.32 -39.91 -4.86
N VAL A 32 2.21 -39.01 -5.27
CA VAL A 32 2.94 -39.12 -6.54
C VAL A 32 3.83 -40.36 -6.55
N ASN A 33 4.57 -40.62 -5.47
CA ASN A 33 5.40 -41.83 -5.35
C ASN A 33 4.57 -43.11 -5.44
N LEU A 34 3.40 -43.15 -4.78
CA LEU A 34 2.48 -44.28 -4.85
C LEU A 34 1.96 -44.49 -6.28
N ALA A 35 1.53 -43.42 -6.94
CA ALA A 35 1.06 -43.48 -8.33
C ALA A 35 2.15 -44.03 -9.28
N MET A 36 3.38 -43.54 -9.15
CA MET A 36 4.50 -44.00 -9.97
C MET A 36 4.88 -45.46 -9.67
N ALA A 37 4.80 -45.89 -8.41
CA ALA A 37 5.01 -47.29 -8.03
C ALA A 37 3.93 -48.21 -8.63
N LEU A 38 2.66 -47.81 -8.60
CA LEU A 38 1.57 -48.57 -9.22
C LEU A 38 1.75 -48.69 -10.74
N LEU A 39 2.17 -47.60 -11.40
CA LEU A 39 2.48 -47.61 -12.84
C LEU A 39 3.66 -48.50 -13.19
N TRP A 40 4.70 -48.50 -12.36
CA TRP A 40 5.86 -49.39 -12.52
C TRP A 40 5.42 -50.87 -12.45
N ASN A 41 4.61 -51.20 -11.44
CA ASN A 41 4.05 -52.55 -11.30
C ASN A 41 3.11 -52.90 -12.47
N PHE A 42 2.32 -51.97 -12.98
CA PHE A 42 1.46 -52.23 -14.14
C PHE A 42 2.26 -52.54 -15.42
N LYS A 43 3.32 -51.77 -15.69
CA LYS A 43 4.15 -51.96 -16.89
C LYS A 43 5.01 -53.22 -16.82
N PHE A 44 5.57 -53.52 -15.65
CA PHE A 44 6.56 -54.59 -15.47
C PHE A 44 6.04 -55.80 -14.68
N GLY A 45 4.79 -55.83 -14.23
CA GLY A 45 4.24 -56.84 -13.31
C GLY A 45 3.74 -58.14 -13.94
N GLY A 46 4.01 -58.37 -15.23
CA GLY A 46 3.47 -59.50 -15.98
C GLY A 46 3.99 -60.91 -15.65
N HIS A 47 4.91 -61.10 -14.71
CA HIS A 47 5.40 -62.45 -14.35
C HIS A 47 5.54 -62.60 -12.82
N HIS A 48 4.92 -63.66 -12.29
CA HIS A 48 4.65 -63.97 -10.89
C HIS A 48 5.89 -63.99 -9.97
N GLU A 49 6.32 -62.82 -9.47
CA GLU A 49 7.01 -62.71 -8.17
C GLU A 49 6.64 -61.37 -7.51
N VAL A 50 6.02 -61.45 -6.33
CA VAL A 50 5.22 -60.40 -5.68
C VAL A 50 6.05 -59.26 -5.07
N LEU A 51 7.39 -59.30 -5.15
CA LEU A 51 8.26 -58.19 -4.75
C LEU A 51 9.43 -58.02 -5.73
N ARG A 52 9.16 -57.48 -6.93
CA ARG A 52 10.24 -56.93 -7.75
C ARG A 52 10.84 -55.71 -7.05
N SER A 53 12.16 -55.74 -6.85
CA SER A 53 12.90 -54.62 -6.27
C SER A 53 12.86 -53.42 -7.22
N TYR A 54 12.36 -52.28 -6.74
CA TYR A 54 12.47 -51.00 -7.45
C TYR A 54 13.94 -50.69 -7.71
N PRO A 55 14.29 -50.06 -8.86
CA PRO A 55 15.66 -49.66 -9.12
C PRO A 55 16.17 -48.76 -7.98
N LYS A 56 17.46 -48.89 -7.64
CA LYS A 56 18.09 -48.11 -6.56
C LYS A 56 17.83 -46.62 -6.80
N GLY A 57 17.22 -45.95 -5.83
CA GLY A 57 16.90 -44.52 -5.91
C GLY A 57 15.58 -44.17 -6.58
N PHE A 58 14.72 -45.13 -6.98
CA PHE A 58 13.42 -44.86 -7.61
C PHE A 58 12.58 -43.82 -6.85
N PHE A 59 12.31 -44.05 -5.57
CA PHE A 59 11.53 -43.13 -4.73
C PHE A 59 12.26 -41.80 -4.47
N ALA A 60 13.59 -41.83 -4.36
CA ALA A 60 14.39 -40.64 -4.14
C ALA A 60 14.34 -39.69 -5.35
N ILE A 61 14.46 -40.23 -6.57
CA ILE A 61 14.38 -39.47 -7.82
C ILE A 61 12.97 -38.89 -8.01
N ASN A 62 11.93 -39.70 -7.83
CA ASN A 62 10.54 -39.22 -7.95
C ASN A 62 10.23 -38.10 -6.95
N THR A 63 10.71 -38.25 -5.71
CA THR A 63 10.58 -37.22 -4.66
C THR A 63 11.33 -35.95 -5.06
N LEU A 64 12.58 -36.06 -5.52
CA LEU A 64 13.38 -34.92 -5.95
C LEU A 64 12.74 -34.17 -7.11
N ILE A 65 12.24 -34.88 -8.13
CA ILE A 65 11.55 -34.28 -9.28
C ILE A 65 10.27 -33.58 -8.83
N THR A 66 9.47 -34.21 -7.97
CA THR A 66 8.22 -33.62 -7.47
C THR A 66 8.49 -32.35 -6.67
N LEU A 67 9.47 -32.39 -5.76
CA LEU A 67 9.89 -31.22 -4.99
C LEU A 67 10.50 -30.13 -5.87
N ALA A 68 11.26 -30.49 -6.89
CA ALA A 68 11.81 -29.54 -7.85
C ALA A 68 10.71 -28.88 -8.69
N LEU A 69 9.64 -29.60 -9.04
CA LEU A 69 8.50 -29.04 -9.77
C LEU A 69 7.70 -28.07 -8.90
N ILE A 70 7.36 -28.46 -7.66
CA ILE A 70 6.65 -27.60 -6.71
C ILE A 70 7.52 -26.37 -6.37
N GLY A 71 8.75 -26.62 -5.90
CA GLY A 71 9.67 -25.57 -5.47
C GLY A 71 10.08 -24.66 -6.63
N GLY A 72 10.36 -25.23 -7.80
CA GLY A 72 10.66 -24.48 -9.02
C GLY A 72 9.50 -23.60 -9.46
N GLY A 73 8.27 -24.13 -9.50
CA GLY A 73 7.07 -23.34 -9.78
C GLY A 73 6.87 -22.21 -8.77
N THR A 74 7.01 -22.50 -7.48
CA THR A 74 6.92 -21.49 -6.42
C THR A 74 7.99 -20.41 -6.54
N LEU A 75 9.23 -20.77 -6.87
CA LEU A 75 10.32 -19.81 -7.09
C LEU A 75 10.06 -18.93 -8.31
N ILE A 76 9.64 -19.52 -9.43
CA ILE A 76 9.30 -18.79 -10.66
C ILE A 76 8.21 -17.77 -10.36
N GLN A 77 7.13 -18.18 -9.71
CA GLN A 77 6.01 -17.28 -9.43
C GLN A 77 6.38 -16.22 -8.39
N THR A 78 7.17 -16.56 -7.38
CA THR A 78 7.66 -15.57 -6.41
C THR A 78 8.57 -14.54 -7.09
N PHE A 79 9.37 -14.97 -8.08
CA PHE A 79 10.20 -14.05 -8.87
C PHE A 79 9.34 -13.16 -9.78
N ASN A 80 8.31 -13.71 -10.42
CA ASN A 80 7.37 -12.92 -11.23
C ASN A 80 6.63 -11.86 -10.41
N LEU A 81 6.37 -12.14 -9.13
CA LEU A 81 5.69 -11.23 -8.21
C LEU A 81 6.64 -10.34 -7.40
N ARG A 82 7.95 -10.35 -7.68
CA ARG A 82 8.97 -9.61 -6.91
C ARG A 82 8.77 -8.10 -6.89
N ASP A 83 8.10 -7.55 -7.91
CA ASP A 83 7.82 -6.12 -8.04
C ASP A 83 6.62 -5.70 -7.17
N GLY A 84 6.12 -6.59 -6.32
CA GLY A 84 5.19 -6.28 -5.24
C GLY A 84 3.74 -6.22 -5.69
N GLY A 85 2.98 -5.27 -5.15
CA GLY A 85 1.55 -5.14 -5.44
C GLY A 85 1.28 -4.83 -6.92
N ASP A 86 2.14 -4.03 -7.55
CA ASP A 86 2.02 -3.68 -8.97
C ASP A 86 2.01 -4.93 -9.87
N ALA A 87 2.89 -5.91 -9.61
CA ALA A 87 2.93 -7.15 -10.38
C ALA A 87 1.63 -7.97 -10.24
N VAL A 88 1.06 -8.03 -9.04
CA VAL A 88 -0.19 -8.75 -8.78
C VAL A 88 -1.37 -8.05 -9.47
N ALA A 89 -1.44 -6.72 -9.41
CA ALA A 89 -2.50 -5.95 -10.07
C ALA A 89 -2.44 -6.08 -11.60
N LEU A 90 -1.24 -6.02 -12.19
CA LEU A 90 -1.04 -6.24 -13.63
C LEU A 90 -1.36 -7.68 -14.03
N MET A 91 -0.97 -8.66 -13.22
CA MET A 91 -1.32 -10.08 -13.43
C MET A 91 -2.84 -10.32 -13.40
N ALA A 92 -3.60 -9.46 -12.71
CA ALA A 92 -5.05 -9.47 -12.66
C ALA A 92 -5.71 -8.67 -13.81
N GLY A 93 -4.92 -8.08 -14.73
CA GLY A 93 -5.43 -7.24 -15.82
C GLY A 93 -5.75 -5.79 -15.41
N GLY A 94 -5.21 -5.31 -14.28
CA GLY A 94 -5.47 -3.96 -13.79
C GLY A 94 -4.73 -2.88 -14.59
N ARG A 95 -5.41 -1.77 -14.88
CA ARG A 95 -4.84 -0.53 -15.40
C ARG A 95 -4.61 0.47 -14.27
N LEU A 96 -3.42 1.08 -14.19
CA LEU A 96 -3.14 2.14 -13.22
C LEU A 96 -4.01 3.38 -13.51
N ILE A 97 -4.64 3.92 -12.47
CA ILE A 97 -5.45 5.14 -12.56
C ILE A 97 -4.55 6.37 -12.37
N SER A 98 -4.67 7.34 -13.29
CA SER A 98 -3.96 8.63 -13.16
C SER A 98 -4.68 9.57 -12.17
N PRO A 99 -3.97 10.30 -11.29
CA PRO A 99 -4.55 11.33 -10.42
C PRO A 99 -5.20 12.46 -11.21
N ALA A 100 -4.72 12.71 -12.42
CA ALA A 100 -5.24 13.70 -13.34
C ALA A 100 -6.36 13.15 -14.24
N THR A 101 -6.91 11.97 -13.93
CA THR A 101 -8.00 11.35 -14.72
C THR A 101 -9.16 12.32 -14.92
N GLY A 102 -9.76 12.30 -16.11
CA GLY A 102 -10.97 13.07 -16.43
C GLY A 102 -12.27 12.39 -15.98
N ASP A 103 -12.22 11.10 -15.65
CA ASP A 103 -13.39 10.29 -15.28
C ASP A 103 -13.79 10.58 -13.81
N LEU A 104 -15.05 10.98 -13.62
CA LEU A 104 -15.63 11.29 -12.31
C LEU A 104 -15.66 10.06 -11.38
N GLN A 105 -15.88 8.86 -11.92
CA GLN A 105 -15.90 7.63 -11.12
C GLN A 105 -14.49 7.26 -10.64
N GLU A 106 -13.48 7.41 -11.49
CA GLU A 106 -12.08 7.21 -11.12
C GLU A 106 -11.61 8.24 -10.09
N ARG A 107 -12.00 9.52 -10.25
CA ARG A 107 -11.75 10.56 -9.23
C ARG A 107 -12.39 10.22 -7.90
N ARG A 108 -13.65 9.76 -7.91
CA ARG A 108 -14.37 9.34 -6.70
C ARG A 108 -13.61 8.22 -5.99
N LEU A 109 -13.12 7.23 -6.73
CA LEU A 109 -12.32 6.14 -6.17
C LEU A 109 -11.01 6.64 -5.55
N LEU A 110 -10.26 7.49 -6.25
CA LEU A 110 -9.01 8.06 -5.73
C LEU A 110 -9.25 8.83 -4.43
N ASN A 111 -10.32 9.63 -4.36
CA ASN A 111 -10.71 10.35 -3.14
C ASN A 111 -11.02 9.37 -1.99
N VAL A 112 -11.80 8.31 -2.26
CA VAL A 112 -12.13 7.29 -1.26
C VAL A 112 -10.87 6.57 -0.76
N VAL A 113 -9.94 6.22 -1.64
CA VAL A 113 -8.66 5.60 -1.26
C VAL A 113 -7.81 6.55 -0.42
N GLU A 114 -7.75 7.83 -0.78
CA GLU A 114 -7.04 8.86 -0.01
C GLU A 114 -7.64 9.02 1.40
N GLU A 115 -8.96 9.05 1.51
CA GLU A 115 -9.67 9.12 2.79
C GLU A 115 -9.39 7.90 3.67
N MET A 116 -9.38 6.68 3.09
CA MET A 116 -9.06 5.47 3.84
C MET A 116 -7.58 5.40 4.24
N ALA A 117 -6.67 5.95 3.43
CA ALA A 117 -5.27 6.10 3.80
C ALA A 117 -5.09 7.03 5.00
N LEU A 118 -5.81 8.15 5.02
CA LEU A 118 -5.83 9.08 6.15
C LEU A 118 -6.43 8.43 7.40
N ALA A 119 -7.58 7.75 7.27
CA ALA A 119 -8.27 7.10 8.38
C ALA A 119 -7.45 5.97 9.02
N SER A 120 -6.69 5.23 8.21
CA SER A 120 -5.84 4.12 8.67
C SER A 120 -4.41 4.53 9.03
N GLY A 121 -4.00 5.77 8.72
CA GLY A 121 -2.67 6.30 9.05
C GLY A 121 -1.53 5.73 8.20
N ILE A 122 -1.82 5.23 6.99
CA ILE A 122 -0.81 4.70 6.07
C ILE A 122 -0.66 5.58 4.82
N ALA A 123 0.46 5.43 4.11
CA ALA A 123 0.66 6.15 2.85
C ALA A 123 -0.39 5.72 1.81
N CYS A 124 -0.93 6.68 1.05
CA CYS A 124 -1.91 6.39 0.00
C CYS A 124 -1.32 5.38 -1.04
N PRO A 125 -1.94 4.20 -1.21
CA PRO A 125 -1.48 3.18 -2.14
C PRO A 125 -1.79 3.58 -3.59
N LYS A 126 -1.11 2.94 -4.55
CA LYS A 126 -1.48 3.08 -5.96
C LYS A 126 -2.82 2.41 -6.22
N VAL A 127 -3.61 2.95 -7.15
CA VAL A 127 -4.95 2.48 -7.44
C VAL A 127 -5.04 1.92 -8.86
N TYR A 128 -5.50 0.69 -8.97
CA TYR A 128 -5.69 -0.01 -10.24
C TYR A 128 -7.18 -0.26 -10.52
N LEU A 129 -7.55 -0.22 -11.79
CA LEU A 129 -8.88 -0.54 -12.28
C LEU A 129 -8.86 -1.77 -13.19
N LEU A 130 -9.62 -2.80 -12.84
CA LEU A 130 -9.88 -3.94 -13.71
C LEU A 130 -11.06 -3.57 -14.62
N GLU A 131 -10.74 -3.09 -15.82
CA GLU A 131 -11.74 -2.47 -16.71
C GLU A 131 -12.74 -3.46 -17.31
N HIS A 132 -12.30 -4.69 -17.55
CA HIS A 132 -13.08 -5.73 -18.23
C HIS A 132 -13.89 -6.61 -17.26
N GLU A 133 -14.01 -6.19 -15.99
CA GLU A 133 -14.66 -6.97 -14.94
C GLU A 133 -15.92 -6.25 -14.43
N ASP A 134 -17.09 -6.84 -14.68
CA ASP A 134 -18.39 -6.29 -14.30
C ASP A 134 -18.88 -6.73 -12.91
N ALA A 135 -18.20 -7.70 -12.30
CA ALA A 135 -18.43 -8.10 -10.90
C ALA A 135 -18.13 -6.99 -9.91
N ILE A 136 -18.77 -7.03 -8.73
CA ILE A 136 -18.39 -6.17 -7.60
C ILE A 136 -17.24 -6.86 -6.86
N ASN A 137 -16.04 -6.31 -7.01
CA ASN A 137 -14.82 -6.85 -6.43
C ASN A 137 -13.75 -5.77 -6.19
N ALA A 138 -12.90 -6.01 -5.19
CA ALA A 138 -11.71 -5.24 -4.88
C ALA A 138 -10.67 -6.16 -4.23
N PHE A 139 -9.41 -5.73 -4.25
CA PHE A 139 -8.36 -6.39 -3.48
C PHE A 139 -7.18 -5.47 -3.19
N ALA A 140 -6.49 -5.73 -2.08
CA ALA A 140 -5.18 -5.20 -1.78
C ALA A 140 -4.05 -6.21 -2.02
N ALA A 141 -2.95 -5.76 -2.63
CA ALA A 141 -1.77 -6.60 -2.86
C ALA A 141 -0.46 -5.86 -2.57
N GLY A 142 0.56 -6.60 -2.12
CA GLY A 142 1.88 -6.07 -1.78
C GLY A 142 2.59 -6.93 -0.73
N TYR A 143 3.90 -6.78 -0.61
CA TYR A 143 4.66 -7.42 0.47
C TYR A 143 4.60 -6.59 1.76
N ASN A 144 4.49 -5.27 1.63
CA ASN A 144 4.54 -4.30 2.72
C ASN A 144 3.50 -3.20 2.49
N GLN A 145 3.16 -2.44 3.53
CA GLN A 145 2.18 -1.34 3.46
C GLN A 145 2.58 -0.24 2.46
N ASN A 146 3.87 0.05 2.33
CA ASN A 146 4.37 1.11 1.45
C ASN A 146 4.39 0.72 -0.04
N GLU A 147 4.35 -0.57 -0.36
CA GLU A 147 4.26 -1.12 -1.71
C GLU A 147 2.84 -1.66 -1.99
N ALA A 148 1.88 -1.30 -1.13
CA ALA A 148 0.50 -1.71 -1.27
C ALA A 148 -0.11 -1.07 -2.51
N VAL A 149 -0.90 -1.86 -3.22
CA VAL A 149 -1.80 -1.39 -4.26
C VAL A 149 -3.22 -1.80 -3.89
N VAL A 150 -4.18 -0.97 -4.26
CA VAL A 150 -5.60 -1.29 -4.17
C VAL A 150 -6.13 -1.39 -5.59
N ALA A 151 -6.72 -2.53 -5.93
CA ALA A 151 -7.35 -2.76 -7.21
C ALA A 151 -8.85 -2.90 -7.03
N VAL A 152 -9.64 -2.28 -7.91
CA VAL A 152 -11.10 -2.42 -7.94
C VAL A 152 -11.57 -2.76 -9.34
N THR A 153 -12.69 -3.45 -9.47
CA THR A 153 -13.30 -3.74 -10.77
C THR A 153 -14.19 -2.60 -11.27
N ARG A 154 -14.43 -2.55 -12.58
CA ARG A 154 -15.38 -1.61 -13.19
C ARG A 154 -16.79 -1.80 -12.61
N GLY A 155 -17.18 -3.03 -12.31
CA GLY A 155 -18.45 -3.35 -11.66
C GLY A 155 -18.63 -2.71 -10.28
N THR A 156 -17.56 -2.64 -9.48
CA THR A 156 -17.56 -1.94 -8.19
C THR A 156 -17.85 -0.45 -8.37
N LEU A 157 -17.21 0.22 -9.33
CA LEU A 157 -17.45 1.63 -9.59
C LEU A 157 -18.85 1.91 -10.12
N ASN A 158 -19.38 1.03 -10.97
CA ASN A 158 -20.68 1.23 -11.58
C ASN A 158 -21.84 0.94 -10.63
N ARG A 159 -21.69 0.03 -9.66
CA ARG A 159 -22.84 -0.47 -8.86
C ARG A 159 -22.83 -0.02 -7.40
N LEU A 160 -21.67 0.38 -6.87
CA LEU A 160 -21.55 0.83 -5.47
C LEU A 160 -21.68 2.34 -5.35
N THR A 161 -22.48 2.76 -4.37
CA THR A 161 -22.52 4.16 -3.92
C THR A 161 -21.18 4.56 -3.32
N ARG A 162 -20.98 5.85 -3.09
CA ARG A 162 -19.74 6.34 -2.49
C ARG A 162 -19.46 5.71 -1.12
N ASP A 163 -20.48 5.56 -0.28
CA ASP A 163 -20.36 5.00 1.06
C ASP A 163 -20.08 3.49 1.02
N GLU A 164 -20.72 2.78 0.09
CA GLU A 164 -20.46 1.36 -0.14
C GLU A 164 -19.04 1.12 -0.67
N LEU A 165 -18.58 1.97 -1.59
CA LEU A 165 -17.21 1.95 -2.09
C LEU A 165 -16.21 2.22 -0.95
N GLN A 166 -16.52 3.17 -0.06
CA GLN A 166 -15.69 3.47 1.11
C GLN A 166 -15.65 2.30 2.10
N GLY A 167 -16.76 1.60 2.30
CA GLY A 167 -16.80 0.37 3.10
C GLY A 167 -15.93 -0.74 2.52
N VAL A 168 -16.02 -0.97 1.21
CA VAL A 168 -15.19 -1.95 0.49
C VAL A 168 -13.71 -1.59 0.53
N VAL A 169 -13.35 -0.35 0.23
CA VAL A 169 -11.96 0.10 0.30
C VAL A 169 -11.45 0.03 1.74
N GLY A 170 -12.26 0.43 2.73
CA GLY A 170 -11.91 0.32 4.15
C GLY A 170 -11.62 -1.13 4.59
N HIS A 171 -12.35 -2.11 4.05
CA HIS A 171 -12.07 -3.53 4.25
C HIS A 171 -10.68 -3.90 3.69
N GLU A 172 -10.36 -3.49 2.46
CA GLU A 172 -9.04 -3.73 1.87
C GLU A 172 -7.90 -3.06 2.65
N PHE A 173 -8.12 -1.86 3.19
CA PHE A 173 -7.14 -1.19 4.05
C PHE A 173 -6.87 -1.95 5.34
N SER A 174 -7.83 -2.72 5.86
CA SER A 174 -7.59 -3.61 7.00
C SER A 174 -6.59 -4.71 6.64
N HIS A 175 -6.67 -5.28 5.44
CA HIS A 175 -5.69 -6.26 4.96
C HIS A 175 -4.30 -5.65 4.76
N ILE A 176 -4.22 -4.38 4.33
CA ILE A 176 -2.95 -3.66 4.24
C ILE A 176 -2.35 -3.49 5.65
N LEU A 177 -3.12 -2.95 6.59
CA LEU A 177 -2.67 -2.61 7.93
C LEU A 177 -2.25 -3.85 8.75
N ASN A 178 -3.00 -4.95 8.62
CA ASN A 178 -2.71 -6.20 9.32
C ASN A 178 -1.62 -7.07 8.63
N GLY A 179 -1.14 -6.67 7.45
CA GLY A 179 -0.08 -7.37 6.71
C GLY A 179 -0.55 -8.66 6.04
N ASP A 180 -1.83 -8.73 5.70
CA ASP A 180 -2.47 -9.91 5.11
C ASP A 180 -1.99 -10.16 3.68
N MET A 181 -1.71 -9.08 2.96
CA MET A 181 -1.22 -9.10 1.59
C MET A 181 0.04 -9.96 1.42
N ARG A 182 1.00 -9.88 2.36
CA ARG A 182 2.25 -10.66 2.27
C ARG A 182 1.98 -12.17 2.28
N LEU A 183 1.09 -12.60 3.18
CA LEU A 183 0.68 -13.99 3.23
C LEU A 183 -0.01 -14.37 1.92
N ASN A 184 -0.90 -13.52 1.42
CA ASN A 184 -1.64 -13.75 0.19
C ASN A 184 -0.71 -13.89 -1.03
N VAL A 185 0.34 -13.07 -1.14
CA VAL A 185 1.33 -13.15 -2.22
C VAL A 185 2.16 -14.43 -2.14
N HIS A 186 2.62 -14.82 -0.94
CA HIS A 186 3.31 -16.11 -0.76
C HIS A 186 2.41 -17.29 -1.12
N LEU A 187 1.12 -17.23 -0.77
CA LEU A 187 0.16 -18.27 -1.11
C LEU A 187 -0.06 -18.39 -2.62
N ILE A 188 -0.02 -17.29 -3.39
CA ILE A 188 -0.05 -17.35 -4.87
C ILE A 188 1.12 -18.20 -5.37
N GLY A 189 2.33 -17.96 -4.87
CA GLY A 189 3.52 -18.70 -5.27
C GLY A 189 3.45 -20.20 -4.94
N VAL A 190 3.02 -20.55 -3.72
CA VAL A 190 2.90 -21.96 -3.31
C VAL A 190 1.82 -22.68 -4.11
N LEU A 191 0.65 -22.06 -4.29
CA LEU A 191 -0.44 -22.65 -5.07
C LEU A 191 -0.06 -22.83 -6.53
N PHE A 192 0.67 -21.88 -7.14
CA PHE A 192 1.22 -22.03 -8.47
C PHE A 192 2.17 -23.23 -8.56
N GLY A 193 3.06 -23.41 -7.57
CA GLY A 193 3.95 -24.57 -7.48
C GLY A 193 3.20 -25.90 -7.44
N ILE A 194 2.10 -25.99 -6.67
CA ILE A 194 1.25 -27.19 -6.64
C ILE A 194 0.52 -27.37 -7.98
N GLN A 195 0.03 -26.29 -8.58
CA GLN A 195 -0.66 -26.31 -9.88
C GLN A 195 0.24 -26.80 -11.01
N MET A 196 1.55 -26.58 -10.94
CA MET A 196 2.52 -27.12 -11.90
C MET A 196 2.48 -28.65 -11.99
N ILE A 197 2.13 -29.36 -10.91
CA ILE A 197 1.95 -30.83 -10.96
C ILE A 197 0.79 -31.20 -11.89
N ALA A 198 -0.35 -30.54 -11.70
CA ALA A 198 -1.54 -30.78 -12.53
C ALA A 198 -1.26 -30.41 -14.00
N GLY A 199 -0.59 -29.27 -14.22
CA GLY A 199 -0.18 -28.82 -15.56
C GLY A 199 0.78 -29.80 -16.24
N PHE A 200 1.78 -30.31 -15.51
CA PHE A 200 2.70 -31.32 -16.02
C PHE A 200 1.98 -32.63 -16.36
N GLY A 201 1.04 -33.07 -15.51
CA GLY A 201 0.18 -34.21 -15.78
C GLY A 201 -0.64 -34.03 -17.07
N GLN A 202 -1.24 -32.84 -17.26
CA GLN A 202 -1.98 -32.50 -18.47
C GLN A 202 -1.10 -32.51 -19.72
N GLN A 203 0.11 -31.97 -19.63
CA GLN A 203 1.08 -31.99 -20.72
C GLN A 203 1.49 -33.42 -21.07
N LEU A 204 1.71 -34.29 -20.08
CA LEU A 204 2.06 -35.70 -20.28
C LEU A 204 0.92 -36.48 -20.96
N MET A 205 -0.33 -36.21 -20.58
CA MET A 205 -1.51 -36.76 -21.27
C MET A 205 -1.57 -36.31 -22.73
N ASN A 206 -1.30 -35.03 -23.01
CA ASN A 206 -1.30 -34.52 -24.39
C ASN A 206 -0.20 -35.18 -25.23
N PHE A 207 1.02 -35.33 -24.70
CA PHE A 207 2.09 -36.06 -25.38
C PHE A 207 1.72 -37.52 -25.66
N GLY A 208 1.06 -38.21 -24.71
CA GLY A 208 0.56 -39.57 -24.91
C GLY A 208 -0.51 -39.68 -26.00
N ARG A 209 -1.29 -38.62 -26.25
CA ARG A 209 -2.36 -38.59 -27.27
C ARG A 209 -1.86 -38.26 -28.68
N PHE A 210 -0.83 -37.42 -28.81
CA PHE A 210 -0.35 -36.90 -30.10
C PHE A 210 0.91 -37.59 -30.64
N SER A 211 1.55 -38.49 -29.90
CA SER A 211 2.70 -39.22 -30.43
C SER A 211 2.28 -40.27 -31.46
N SER A 212 2.86 -40.23 -32.67
CA SER A 212 2.70 -41.31 -33.66
C SER A 212 3.48 -42.56 -33.21
N SER A 213 2.96 -43.75 -33.56
CA SER A 213 3.51 -45.04 -33.16
C SER A 213 4.39 -45.61 -34.27
N SER A 214 5.68 -45.87 -33.98
CA SER A 214 6.41 -46.93 -34.67
C SER A 214 6.12 -48.25 -33.97
N ARG A 215 5.45 -49.16 -34.68
CA ARG A 215 5.13 -50.51 -34.24
C ARG A 215 6.41 -51.34 -34.26
N ASP A 216 7.08 -51.48 -33.14
CA ASP A 216 7.96 -52.62 -32.84
C ASP A 216 8.30 -52.61 -31.34
N ASP A 217 7.42 -53.18 -30.51
CA ASP A 217 7.82 -53.94 -29.32
C ASP A 217 6.65 -54.56 -28.54
N LYS A 218 6.90 -55.71 -27.91
CA LYS A 218 5.96 -56.58 -27.18
C LYS A 218 5.64 -56.08 -25.76
N GLY A 219 5.25 -54.81 -25.61
CA GLY A 219 4.85 -54.24 -24.32
C GLY A 219 3.61 -53.34 -24.42
N PRO A 220 2.98 -52.95 -23.28
CA PRO A 220 1.94 -51.93 -23.31
C PRO A 220 2.52 -50.66 -23.96
N PRO A 221 1.83 -50.05 -24.93
CA PRO A 221 2.38 -48.95 -25.70
C PRO A 221 2.78 -47.83 -24.75
N TRP A 222 3.99 -47.29 -24.93
CA TRP A 222 4.55 -46.26 -24.05
C TRP A 222 3.61 -45.04 -23.89
N GLN A 223 2.78 -44.79 -24.92
CA GLN A 223 1.67 -43.84 -24.94
C GLN A 223 0.67 -44.06 -23.81
N LEU A 224 0.25 -45.31 -23.56
CA LEU A 224 -0.68 -45.66 -22.49
C LEU A 224 -0.06 -45.36 -21.12
N VAL A 225 1.23 -45.66 -20.96
CA VAL A 225 1.96 -45.41 -19.71
C VAL A 225 2.05 -43.90 -19.43
N MET A 226 2.35 -43.09 -20.44
CA MET A 226 2.37 -41.63 -20.31
C MET A 226 0.99 -41.05 -20.04
N LEU A 227 -0.05 -41.58 -20.68
CA LEU A 227 -1.43 -41.15 -20.45
C LEU A 227 -1.86 -41.42 -19.00
N PHE A 228 -1.64 -42.63 -18.48
CA PHE A 228 -1.99 -42.97 -17.10
C PHE A 228 -1.11 -42.26 -16.07
N ALA A 229 0.19 -42.07 -16.35
CA ALA A 229 1.06 -41.25 -15.52
C ALA A 229 0.59 -39.79 -15.48
N GLY A 230 0.19 -39.24 -16.63
CA GLY A 230 -0.33 -37.89 -16.75
C GLY A 230 -1.64 -37.72 -16.01
N LEU A 231 -2.56 -38.68 -16.14
CA LEU A 231 -3.83 -38.69 -15.43
C LEU A 231 -3.62 -38.77 -13.91
N ALA A 232 -2.71 -39.63 -13.44
CA ALA A 232 -2.42 -39.76 -12.02
C ALA A 232 -1.85 -38.47 -11.43
N LEU A 233 -0.89 -37.83 -12.12
CA LEU A 233 -0.33 -36.54 -11.72
C LEU A 233 -1.38 -35.42 -11.77
N PHE A 234 -2.24 -35.41 -12.78
CA PHE A 234 -3.35 -34.47 -12.88
C PHE A 234 -4.30 -34.57 -11.69
N VAL A 235 -4.73 -35.79 -11.34
CA VAL A 235 -5.61 -36.06 -10.20
C VAL A 235 -4.94 -35.68 -8.88
N VAL A 236 -3.70 -36.10 -8.65
CA VAL A 236 -2.95 -35.77 -7.43
C VAL A 236 -2.73 -34.27 -7.31
N GLY A 237 -2.38 -33.58 -8.40
CA GLY A 237 -2.24 -32.13 -8.43
C GLY A 237 -3.55 -31.42 -8.07
N TYR A 238 -4.68 -31.85 -8.64
CA TYR A 238 -5.98 -31.25 -8.35
C TYR A 238 -6.44 -31.52 -6.90
N ILE A 239 -6.16 -32.70 -6.35
CA ILE A 239 -6.36 -33.00 -4.92
C ILE A 239 -5.48 -32.10 -4.05
N GLY A 240 -4.23 -31.86 -4.46
CA GLY A 240 -3.34 -30.92 -3.78
C GLY A 240 -3.90 -29.49 -3.74
N ILE A 241 -4.40 -29.01 -4.88
CA ILE A 241 -5.10 -27.71 -4.98
C ILE A 241 -6.33 -27.70 -4.06
N PHE A 242 -7.12 -28.78 -4.06
CA PHE A 242 -8.31 -28.93 -3.23
C PHE A 242 -8.00 -28.77 -1.72
N PHE A 243 -7.02 -29.51 -1.21
CA PHE A 243 -6.62 -29.40 0.21
C PHE A 243 -5.98 -28.03 0.51
N GLY A 244 -5.23 -27.48 -0.43
CA GLY A 244 -4.70 -26.10 -0.33
C GLY A 244 -5.80 -25.07 -0.15
N ARG A 245 -6.92 -25.18 -0.89
CA ARG A 245 -8.10 -24.32 -0.73
C ARG A 245 -8.76 -24.47 0.64
N LEU A 246 -8.91 -25.71 1.12
CA LEU A 246 -9.56 -25.99 2.41
C LEU A 246 -8.77 -25.42 3.58
N ILE A 247 -7.46 -25.66 3.61
CA ILE A 247 -6.55 -25.15 4.66
C ILE A 247 -6.59 -23.61 4.68
N LYS A 248 -6.60 -23.00 3.50
CA LYS A 248 -6.63 -21.54 3.36
C LYS A 248 -7.95 -20.92 3.80
N SER A 249 -9.08 -21.49 3.37
CA SER A 249 -10.42 -21.01 3.73
C SER A 249 -10.60 -20.94 5.24
N ALA A 250 -10.13 -21.95 5.97
CA ALA A 250 -10.25 -21.99 7.43
C ALA A 250 -9.56 -20.80 8.13
N VAL A 251 -8.41 -20.36 7.63
CA VAL A 251 -7.63 -19.26 8.24
C VAL A 251 -8.04 -17.89 7.70
N SER A 252 -8.50 -17.79 6.44
CA SER A 252 -8.96 -16.53 5.87
C SER A 252 -10.19 -16.00 6.60
N ARG A 253 -11.16 -16.87 6.94
CA ARG A 253 -12.46 -16.45 7.52
C ARG A 253 -12.36 -15.56 8.75
N GLN A 254 -11.44 -15.85 9.68
CA GLN A 254 -11.28 -15.02 10.88
C GLN A 254 -10.77 -13.60 10.54
N ARG A 255 -9.92 -13.50 9.52
CA ARG A 255 -9.35 -12.21 9.05
C ARG A 255 -10.40 -11.39 8.32
N GLU A 256 -11.28 -12.03 7.56
CA GLU A 256 -12.41 -11.37 6.90
C GLU A 256 -13.35 -10.71 7.92
N PHE A 257 -13.68 -11.38 9.04
CA PHE A 257 -14.52 -10.77 10.08
C PHE A 257 -13.84 -9.58 10.76
N LEU A 258 -12.52 -9.66 10.97
CA LEU A 258 -11.74 -8.55 11.51
C LEU A 258 -11.69 -7.39 10.51
N ALA A 259 -11.54 -7.69 9.22
CA ALA A 259 -11.55 -6.71 8.16
C ALA A 259 -12.90 -5.99 8.04
N ASP A 260 -14.02 -6.71 8.15
CA ASP A 260 -15.37 -6.12 8.21
C ASP A 260 -15.52 -5.17 9.40
N ALA A 261 -15.08 -5.60 10.60
CA ALA A 261 -15.14 -4.75 11.79
C ALA A 261 -14.26 -3.51 11.64
N SER A 262 -13.04 -3.63 11.10
CA SER A 262 -12.15 -2.51 10.82
C SER A 262 -12.71 -1.57 9.75
N ALA A 263 -13.39 -2.08 8.72
CA ALA A 263 -14.06 -1.25 7.73
C ALA A 263 -15.10 -0.35 8.40
N VAL A 264 -15.96 -0.91 9.27
CA VAL A 264 -16.91 -0.12 10.06
C VAL A 264 -16.20 0.86 10.99
N GLN A 265 -15.08 0.48 11.58
CA GLN A 265 -14.29 1.37 12.44
C GLN A 265 -13.71 2.57 11.68
N PHE A 266 -13.18 2.35 10.47
CA PHE A 266 -12.59 3.40 9.63
C PHE A 266 -13.66 4.32 9.04
N THR A 267 -14.76 3.77 8.54
CA THR A 267 -15.83 4.56 7.91
C THR A 267 -16.81 5.14 8.93
N ARG A 268 -16.87 4.58 10.13
CA ARG A 268 -17.92 4.82 11.14
C ARG A 268 -19.33 4.58 10.59
N ASN A 269 -19.45 3.79 9.51
CA ASN A 269 -20.69 3.55 8.80
C ASN A 269 -20.86 2.04 8.49
N PRO A 270 -21.71 1.31 9.23
CA PRO A 270 -21.96 -0.10 8.97
C PRO A 270 -22.68 -0.36 7.64
N GLU A 271 -23.45 0.62 7.14
CA GLU A 271 -24.16 0.49 5.85
C GLU A 271 -23.21 0.52 4.65
N GLY A 272 -21.98 1.04 4.80
CA GLY A 272 -20.98 1.02 3.72
C GLY A 272 -20.62 -0.41 3.31
N ILE A 273 -19.93 -1.13 4.20
CA ILE A 273 -19.54 -2.53 3.93
C ILE A 273 -20.77 -3.46 3.90
N GLY A 274 -21.75 -3.24 4.78
CA GLY A 274 -22.97 -4.04 4.83
C GLY A 274 -23.82 -3.93 3.56
N GLY A 275 -24.01 -2.71 3.03
CA GLY A 275 -24.73 -2.47 1.78
C GLY A 275 -24.05 -3.11 0.58
N ALA A 276 -22.72 -2.98 0.47
CA ALA A 276 -21.93 -3.62 -0.57
C ALA A 276 -22.06 -5.16 -0.53
N LEU A 277 -21.97 -5.77 0.64
CA LEU A 277 -22.14 -7.23 0.80
C LEU A 277 -23.55 -7.71 0.44
N ARG A 278 -24.59 -6.93 0.78
CA ARG A 278 -25.97 -7.24 0.39
C ARG A 278 -26.17 -7.17 -1.13
N LYS A 279 -25.53 -6.21 -1.81
CA LYS A 279 -25.53 -6.09 -3.28
C LYS A 279 -24.80 -7.24 -3.96
N ILE A 280 -23.65 -7.67 -3.41
CA ILE A 280 -22.93 -8.86 -3.87
C ILE A 280 -23.83 -10.10 -3.74
N GLY A 281 -24.53 -10.24 -2.61
CA GLY A 281 -25.51 -11.31 -2.40
C GLY A 281 -26.64 -11.30 -3.43
N GLY A 282 -27.24 -10.13 -3.70
CA GLY A 282 -28.33 -10.02 -4.69
C GLY A 282 -27.92 -10.32 -6.13
N LEU A 283 -26.69 -9.95 -6.53
CA LEU A 283 -26.15 -10.35 -7.84
C LEU A 283 -25.88 -11.85 -7.95
N THR A 284 -25.56 -12.49 -6.82
CA THR A 284 -25.30 -13.93 -6.74
C THR A 284 -26.59 -14.74 -6.86
N ASP A 285 -27.62 -14.37 -6.08
CA ASP A 285 -28.91 -15.08 -6.05
C ASP A 285 -29.67 -14.98 -7.38
N GLY A 286 -29.41 -13.93 -8.16
CA GLY A 286 -30.01 -13.72 -9.48
C GLY A 286 -29.35 -14.47 -10.65
N ASN A 287 -28.43 -15.42 -10.41
CA ASN A 287 -27.60 -16.08 -11.45
C ASN A 287 -26.77 -15.08 -12.30
N ARG A 288 -26.36 -13.94 -11.74
CA ARG A 288 -25.52 -12.93 -12.41
C ARG A 288 -24.07 -13.03 -11.91
N ILE A 289 -23.19 -12.19 -12.48
CA ILE A 289 -21.72 -12.22 -12.35
C ILE A 289 -21.22 -12.05 -10.89
N GLY A 290 -22.06 -11.61 -9.93
CA GLY A 290 -21.70 -11.58 -8.51
C GLY A 290 -20.40 -10.81 -8.22
N SER A 291 -19.42 -11.52 -7.64
CA SER A 291 -18.02 -11.08 -7.42
C SER A 291 -17.01 -11.79 -8.35
N GLN A 292 -17.48 -12.54 -9.34
CA GLN A 292 -16.65 -13.37 -10.21
C GLN A 292 -15.81 -12.55 -11.19
N ILE A 293 -14.51 -12.83 -11.23
CA ILE A 293 -13.57 -12.26 -12.19
C ILE A 293 -13.30 -13.29 -13.29
N ASP A 294 -13.44 -12.90 -14.56
CA ASP A 294 -13.18 -13.78 -15.72
C ASP A 294 -11.77 -13.54 -16.27
N HIS A 295 -10.78 -14.15 -15.62
CA HIS A 295 -9.37 -14.00 -15.98
C HIS A 295 -8.63 -15.34 -15.95
N GLN A 296 -7.63 -15.52 -16.82
CA GLN A 296 -6.82 -16.77 -16.87
C GLN A 296 -6.14 -17.08 -15.52
N ASN A 297 -5.79 -16.03 -14.77
CA ASN A 297 -5.20 -16.12 -13.44
C ASN A 297 -6.23 -16.07 -12.30
N ALA A 298 -7.53 -16.04 -12.59
CA ALA A 298 -8.58 -15.86 -11.57
C ALA A 298 -8.53 -16.95 -10.50
N GLU A 299 -8.17 -18.19 -10.85
CA GLU A 299 -8.00 -19.27 -9.88
C GLU A 299 -6.87 -18.99 -8.88
N GLN A 300 -5.76 -18.42 -9.34
CA GLN A 300 -4.61 -18.11 -8.51
C GLN A 300 -4.84 -16.87 -7.65
N LEU A 301 -5.68 -15.95 -8.13
CA LEU A 301 -6.00 -14.68 -7.47
C LEU A 301 -7.29 -14.73 -6.64
N SER A 302 -8.03 -15.85 -6.67
CA SER A 302 -9.40 -15.94 -6.16
C SER A 302 -9.57 -15.59 -4.68
N HIS A 303 -8.49 -15.57 -3.91
CA HIS A 303 -8.47 -15.25 -2.48
C HIS A 303 -8.16 -13.80 -2.15
N LEU A 304 -7.79 -13.02 -3.15
CA LEU A 304 -7.61 -11.58 -3.00
C LEU A 304 -8.97 -10.86 -3.05
N PHE A 305 -9.93 -11.49 -3.71
CA PHE A 305 -11.23 -10.93 -4.06
C PHE A 305 -12.18 -10.82 -2.88
N LEU A 306 -13.10 -9.85 -2.88
CA LEU A 306 -14.07 -9.60 -1.79
C LEU A 306 -15.07 -10.72 -1.53
N GLY A 307 -15.23 -11.65 -2.48
CA GLY A 307 -16.24 -12.69 -2.44
C GLY A 307 -15.85 -13.93 -3.26
N SER A 308 -16.34 -15.08 -2.83
CA SER A 308 -16.20 -16.36 -3.54
C SER A 308 -17.55 -16.81 -4.04
N VAL A 309 -17.74 -16.91 -5.36
CA VAL A 309 -18.97 -17.49 -5.89
C VAL A 309 -18.66 -18.33 -7.13
N ARG A 310 -18.45 -19.64 -6.90
CA ARG A 310 -18.94 -20.65 -7.85
C ARG A 310 -20.24 -21.19 -7.23
N PRO A 311 -21.38 -21.17 -7.93
CA PRO A 311 -22.56 -21.84 -7.44
C PRO A 311 -22.30 -23.34 -7.52
N ASN A 312 -22.14 -24.02 -6.40
CA ASN A 312 -22.18 -25.48 -6.35
C ASN A 312 -22.71 -25.92 -4.98
N LEU A 313 -23.47 -27.02 -4.96
CA LEU A 313 -24.24 -27.61 -3.85
C LEU A 313 -23.51 -27.87 -2.50
N LEU A 314 -22.25 -27.44 -2.36
CA LEU A 314 -21.36 -27.61 -1.21
C LEU A 314 -20.77 -26.27 -0.70
N ASP A 315 -21.55 -25.18 -0.79
CA ASP A 315 -21.12 -23.77 -0.60
C ASP A 315 -20.40 -23.46 0.73
N GLY A 316 -20.66 -24.21 1.81
CA GLY A 316 -20.10 -23.90 3.12
C GLY A 316 -18.60 -24.18 3.25
N TRP A 317 -18.08 -25.18 2.55
CA TRP A 317 -16.72 -25.72 2.80
C TRP A 317 -15.66 -25.16 1.85
N PHE A 318 -16.08 -24.63 0.69
CA PHE A 318 -15.18 -24.20 -0.40
C PHE A 318 -15.11 -22.70 -0.61
N ALA A 319 -15.94 -21.91 0.07
CA ALA A 319 -15.89 -20.46 0.02
C ALA A 319 -14.57 -19.94 0.63
N THR A 320 -13.80 -19.15 -0.11
CA THR A 320 -12.61 -18.45 0.44
C THR A 320 -13.01 -17.36 1.43
N HIS A 321 -14.27 -16.92 1.38
CA HIS A 321 -14.87 -15.97 2.31
C HIS A 321 -15.90 -16.68 3.20
N PRO A 322 -16.12 -16.19 4.43
CA PRO A 322 -17.20 -16.67 5.27
C PRO A 322 -18.56 -16.36 4.61
N PRO A 323 -19.61 -17.16 4.92
CA PRO A 323 -20.92 -16.96 4.35
C PRO A 323 -21.43 -15.52 4.59
N LEU A 324 -22.01 -14.90 3.55
CA LEU A 324 -22.46 -13.51 3.58
C LEU A 324 -23.46 -13.26 4.72
N THR A 325 -24.35 -14.21 4.99
CA THR A 325 -25.32 -14.14 6.09
C THR A 325 -24.65 -13.97 7.44
N GLU A 326 -23.54 -14.67 7.67
CA GLU A 326 -22.78 -14.61 8.92
C GLU A 326 -22.00 -13.29 9.05
N ARG A 327 -21.43 -12.79 7.95
CA ARG A 327 -20.79 -11.46 7.90
C ARG A 327 -21.79 -10.35 8.22
N LEU A 328 -22.95 -10.37 7.55
CA LEU A 328 -24.03 -9.40 7.75
C LEU A 328 -24.58 -9.47 9.18
N GLN A 329 -24.76 -10.66 9.74
CA GLN A 329 -25.20 -10.82 11.12
C GLN A 329 -24.21 -10.21 12.13
N ARG A 330 -22.89 -10.32 11.88
CA ARG A 330 -21.88 -9.67 12.74
C ARG A 330 -21.85 -8.15 12.59
N ILE A 331 -22.05 -7.63 11.38
CA ILE A 331 -22.07 -6.18 11.11
C ILE A 331 -23.31 -5.52 11.73
N TYR A 332 -24.50 -6.11 11.53
CA TYR A 332 -25.78 -5.51 11.92
C TYR A 332 -26.37 -6.04 13.23
N GLY A 333 -25.82 -7.14 13.78
CA GLY A 333 -26.40 -7.84 14.93
C GLY A 333 -27.71 -8.59 14.63
N ARG A 334 -28.16 -8.61 13.37
CA ARG A 334 -29.39 -9.26 12.90
C ARG A 334 -29.24 -9.80 11.48
N SER A 335 -30.12 -10.72 11.09
CA SER A 335 -30.16 -11.21 9.71
C SER A 335 -30.62 -10.10 8.76
N MET A 336 -29.93 -9.97 7.62
CA MET A 336 -30.22 -8.98 6.58
C MET A 336 -30.31 -9.68 5.22
N GLY A 337 -31.33 -9.34 4.44
CA GLY A 337 -31.53 -9.89 3.09
C GLY A 337 -30.69 -9.18 2.02
N PRO A 338 -30.54 -9.78 0.83
CA PRO A 338 -29.81 -9.18 -0.29
C PRO A 338 -30.43 -7.86 -0.77
N LEU A 339 -29.66 -7.07 -1.51
CA LEU A 339 -30.10 -5.85 -2.19
C LEU A 339 -29.89 -6.00 -3.69
N GLU A 340 -30.75 -5.37 -4.48
CA GLU A 340 -30.47 -5.19 -5.90
C GLU A 340 -29.26 -4.28 -6.10
N ALA A 341 -28.46 -4.58 -7.12
CA ALA A 341 -27.28 -3.82 -7.49
C ALA A 341 -27.44 -3.25 -8.92
N PRO A 342 -28.37 -2.32 -9.15
CA PRO A 342 -28.48 -1.65 -10.44
C PRO A 342 -27.20 -0.86 -10.71
N GLU A 343 -26.87 -0.68 -11.98
CA GLU A 343 -25.84 0.29 -12.34
C GLU A 343 -26.32 1.68 -11.94
N LEU A 344 -25.45 2.40 -11.24
CA LEU A 344 -25.66 3.79 -10.92
C LEU A 344 -25.73 4.59 -12.21
N PRO A 345 -26.60 5.60 -12.28
CA PRO A 345 -26.59 6.55 -13.38
C PRO A 345 -25.16 7.06 -13.55
N GLN A 346 -24.59 6.89 -14.74
CA GLN A 346 -23.33 7.57 -15.03
C GLN A 346 -23.61 9.06 -14.83
N PRO A 347 -22.80 9.78 -14.02
CA PRO A 347 -22.91 11.22 -14.00
C PRO A 347 -22.72 11.64 -15.45
N LEU A 348 -23.77 12.21 -16.05
CA LEU A 348 -23.68 12.83 -17.36
C LEU A 348 -22.39 13.65 -17.31
N ALA A 349 -21.45 13.35 -18.21
CA ALA A 349 -20.32 14.23 -18.42
C ALA A 349 -20.97 15.56 -18.74
N ASP A 350 -21.05 16.41 -17.73
CA ASP A 350 -21.80 17.63 -17.81
C ASP A 350 -20.98 18.46 -18.77
N ASN A 351 -21.41 18.45 -20.04
CA ASN A 351 -21.03 19.41 -21.06
C ASN A 351 -21.57 20.80 -20.70
N THR A 352 -21.89 21.05 -19.43
CA THR A 352 -21.92 22.38 -18.82
C THR A 352 -20.49 22.89 -18.84
N ALA A 353 -20.10 23.37 -20.03
CA ALA A 353 -18.99 24.26 -20.26
C ALA A 353 -17.85 24.08 -19.25
N ARG A 354 -16.91 23.17 -19.56
CA ARG A 354 -15.54 23.68 -19.58
C ARG A 354 -15.66 24.92 -20.45
N LEU A 355 -15.56 26.11 -19.84
CA LEU A 355 -15.31 27.34 -20.59
C LEU A 355 -14.31 26.92 -21.67
N ALA A 356 -14.72 27.02 -22.94
CA ALA A 356 -13.82 26.71 -24.04
C ALA A 356 -12.49 27.38 -23.72
N ASP A 357 -11.35 26.71 -23.96
CA ASP A 357 -10.03 27.30 -23.80
C ASP A 357 -10.04 28.66 -24.53
N LEU A 358 -10.31 29.72 -23.77
CA LEU A 358 -10.32 31.07 -24.28
C LEU A 358 -8.84 31.35 -24.48
N PRO A 359 -8.39 31.61 -25.71
CA PRO A 359 -7.01 31.98 -25.93
C PRO A 359 -6.81 33.31 -25.20
N PHE A 360 -6.22 33.25 -24.00
CA PHE A 360 -5.89 34.44 -23.24
C PHE A 360 -4.66 35.08 -23.88
N ALA A 361 -4.90 35.74 -25.02
CA ALA A 361 -4.00 36.76 -25.51
C ALA A 361 -4.11 37.93 -24.54
N ALA A 362 -3.00 38.23 -23.87
CA ALA A 362 -2.84 39.41 -23.03
C ALA A 362 -3.16 40.67 -23.84
N ALA A 363 -4.32 41.27 -23.62
CA ALA A 363 -4.62 42.63 -24.05
C ALA A 363 -5.81 43.21 -23.25
N GLY A 364 -5.54 44.30 -22.53
CA GLY A 364 -6.54 45.33 -22.26
C GLY A 364 -7.18 45.32 -20.88
N PHE A 365 -6.60 46.12 -19.99
CA PHE A 365 -7.33 46.71 -18.87
C PHE A 365 -8.54 47.53 -19.35
N ALA A 366 -9.51 47.66 -18.43
CA ALA A 366 -10.64 48.61 -18.38
C ALA A 366 -11.97 48.19 -19.04
N SER A 367 -12.91 47.74 -18.21
CA SER A 367 -14.11 48.56 -17.90
C SER A 367 -14.96 47.94 -16.79
N ALA A 368 -15.49 48.82 -15.96
CA ALA A 368 -16.33 48.56 -14.80
C ALA A 368 -17.70 47.95 -15.15
N VAL A 369 -18.19 47.03 -14.32
CA VAL A 369 -19.63 46.73 -14.17
C VAL A 369 -19.95 46.44 -12.69
N ALA A 370 -21.07 47.01 -12.24
CA ALA A 370 -21.59 47.10 -10.87
C ALA A 370 -22.16 45.77 -10.30
N PRO A 371 -22.44 45.68 -8.98
CA PRO A 371 -22.82 44.44 -8.32
C PRO A 371 -24.32 44.17 -8.39
N SER A 372 -24.73 42.94 -8.69
CA SER A 372 -26.13 42.52 -8.55
C SER A 372 -26.28 41.14 -7.90
N GLN A 373 -26.77 41.20 -6.66
CA GLN A 373 -27.85 40.37 -6.10
C GLN A 373 -27.59 38.86 -5.86
N LEU A 374 -27.35 38.55 -4.58
CA LEU A 374 -27.68 37.28 -3.93
C LEU A 374 -29.19 36.98 -3.98
N PRO A 375 -29.58 35.71 -4.01
CA PRO A 375 -30.73 35.22 -3.27
C PRO A 375 -30.28 34.36 -2.09
N SER A 376 -30.67 34.82 -0.91
CA SER A 376 -30.73 34.08 0.34
C SER A 376 -31.87 33.05 0.31
N SER A 377 -31.56 31.79 0.62
CA SER A 377 -32.54 30.85 1.17
C SER A 377 -31.90 29.91 2.20
N VAL A 378 -32.53 29.96 3.38
CA VAL A 378 -32.26 29.32 4.66
C VAL A 378 -32.57 27.81 4.61
N SER A 379 -31.79 26.96 5.31
CA SER A 379 -32.31 26.11 6.41
C SER A 379 -31.29 25.11 6.98
N THR A 380 -30.89 25.42 8.22
CA THR A 380 -30.61 24.55 9.39
C THR A 380 -30.68 23.02 9.22
N VAL A 381 -29.57 22.34 9.55
CA VAL A 381 -29.59 21.01 10.17
C VAL A 381 -28.62 20.96 11.36
N ALA A 382 -29.23 20.69 12.51
CA ALA A 382 -28.77 20.20 13.80
C ALA A 382 -27.28 19.91 14.05
N ALA A 383 -26.81 20.45 15.17
CA ALA A 383 -25.58 20.07 15.86
C ALA A 383 -25.73 18.74 16.62
N THR A 384 -24.70 17.89 16.57
CA THR A 384 -24.42 16.83 17.57
C THR A 384 -22.90 16.58 17.57
N PRO A 385 -22.26 16.35 18.72
CA PRO A 385 -20.86 16.71 18.94
C PRO A 385 -19.90 15.67 18.36
N THR A 386 -19.01 16.12 17.48
CA THR A 386 -17.92 15.34 16.88
C THR A 386 -16.78 15.17 17.86
N LEU A 387 -16.39 13.92 18.15
CA LEU A 387 -15.10 13.60 18.75
C LEU A 387 -14.00 13.87 17.70
N GLU A 388 -13.33 15.00 17.90
CA GLU A 388 -12.29 15.61 17.08
C GLU A 388 -11.01 14.75 17.06
N PHE A 389 -10.67 14.25 15.88
CA PHE A 389 -9.29 13.95 15.49
C PHE A 389 -9.05 14.61 14.13
N GLY A 390 -8.32 15.73 14.16
CA GLY A 390 -7.49 16.26 13.07
C GLY A 390 -8.08 16.36 11.66
N ASN A 391 -8.86 17.42 11.43
CA ASN A 391 -9.00 18.17 10.17
C ASN A 391 -9.49 17.43 8.91
N SER A 392 -10.74 16.98 8.94
CA SER A 392 -11.68 17.14 7.83
C SER A 392 -12.50 18.42 8.06
N SER A 393 -11.89 19.59 7.86
CA SER A 393 -12.58 20.88 7.95
C SER A 393 -11.96 21.82 6.92
N SER A 394 -12.73 22.13 5.87
CA SER A 394 -12.39 23.03 4.76
C SER A 394 -11.06 22.77 4.03
N ARG A 395 -11.05 21.85 3.04
CA ARG A 395 -10.14 22.00 1.89
C ARG A 395 -10.59 23.27 1.15
N SER A 396 -10.09 24.44 1.54
CA SER A 396 -10.17 25.61 0.66
C SER A 396 -9.36 25.29 -0.60
N PRO A 397 -9.89 25.55 -1.80
CA PRO A 397 -9.19 25.22 -3.04
C PRO A 397 -7.84 25.93 -3.05
N LEU A 398 -6.76 25.18 -3.30
CA LEU A 398 -5.51 25.77 -3.77
C LEU A 398 -5.82 26.62 -5.02
N SER A 399 -4.96 27.59 -5.35
CA SER A 399 -5.09 28.23 -6.66
C SER A 399 -5.15 27.13 -7.73
N PRO A 400 -6.02 27.24 -8.75
CA PRO A 400 -6.21 26.17 -9.73
C PRO A 400 -4.89 25.77 -10.42
N GLN A 401 -3.94 26.71 -10.48
CA GLN A 401 -2.59 26.51 -10.97
C GLN A 401 -1.74 25.60 -10.06
N LEU A 402 -1.78 25.81 -8.73
CA LEU A 402 -1.03 24.99 -7.77
C LEU A 402 -1.69 23.62 -7.57
N ASP A 403 -3.03 23.54 -7.54
CA ASP A 403 -3.75 22.27 -7.47
C ASP A 403 -3.46 21.39 -8.70
N GLY A 404 -3.46 21.98 -9.89
CA GLY A 404 -3.07 21.31 -11.12
C GLY A 404 -1.62 20.85 -11.10
N ALA A 405 -0.70 21.72 -10.68
CA ALA A 405 0.73 21.42 -10.63
C ALA A 405 1.05 20.26 -9.67
N VAL A 406 0.44 20.23 -8.50
CA VAL A 406 0.69 19.21 -7.47
C VAL A 406 0.21 17.80 -7.90
N ARG A 407 -0.80 17.72 -8.78
CA ARG A 407 -1.36 16.46 -9.29
C ARG A 407 -0.69 15.95 -10.56
N ASP A 408 0.03 16.80 -11.27
CA ASP A 408 0.79 16.44 -12.49
C ASP A 408 2.24 16.06 -12.13
N PRO A 409 2.81 14.95 -12.66
CA PRO A 409 4.17 14.55 -12.33
C PRO A 409 5.26 15.60 -12.66
N ALA A 410 5.12 16.34 -13.77
CA ALA A 410 6.09 17.37 -14.14
C ALA A 410 5.87 18.64 -13.31
N GLY A 411 4.62 19.02 -13.07
CA GLY A 411 4.25 20.11 -12.16
C GLY A 411 4.72 19.87 -10.73
N ALA A 412 4.59 18.65 -10.23
CA ALA A 412 4.98 18.28 -8.88
C ALA A 412 6.50 18.39 -8.67
N CYS A 413 7.30 18.08 -9.70
CA CYS A 413 8.74 18.35 -9.69
C CYS A 413 9.01 19.85 -9.58
N ALA A 414 8.29 20.68 -10.34
CA ALA A 414 8.46 22.12 -10.32
C ALA A 414 8.07 22.74 -8.96
N VAL A 415 7.02 22.22 -8.30
CA VAL A 415 6.64 22.60 -6.92
C VAL A 415 7.76 22.29 -5.94
N VAL A 416 8.38 21.10 -6.04
CA VAL A 416 9.51 20.72 -5.18
C VAL A 416 10.70 21.66 -5.37
N TYR A 417 11.06 21.98 -6.61
CA TYR A 417 12.14 22.93 -6.87
C TYR A 417 11.79 24.34 -6.38
N ALA A 418 10.54 24.76 -6.53
CA ALA A 418 10.09 26.08 -6.10
C ALA A 418 10.12 26.23 -4.57
N LEU A 419 9.89 25.15 -3.82
CA LEU A 419 10.05 25.11 -2.36
C LEU A 419 11.53 25.22 -1.90
N LEU A 420 12.50 24.92 -2.77
CA LEU A 420 13.94 25.00 -2.48
C LEU A 420 14.57 26.34 -2.89
N LEU A 421 13.85 27.18 -3.63
CA LEU A 421 14.41 28.45 -4.09
C LEU A 421 14.60 29.41 -2.91
N GLY A 422 15.84 29.85 -2.72
CA GLY A 422 16.21 30.88 -1.75
C GLY A 422 15.76 32.29 -2.16
N GLU A 423 16.25 33.30 -1.42
CA GLU A 423 15.98 34.72 -1.69
C GLU A 423 17.19 35.43 -2.32
N GLY A 424 16.94 36.46 -3.14
CA GLY A 424 18.01 37.28 -3.73
C GLY A 424 18.99 36.53 -4.63
N ALA A 425 20.30 36.65 -4.34
CA ALA A 425 21.39 36.10 -5.16
C ALA A 425 21.44 34.56 -5.19
N GLU A 426 20.94 33.90 -4.14
CA GLU A 426 20.84 32.43 -4.07
C GLU A 426 19.84 31.92 -5.12
N ARG A 427 18.70 32.60 -5.24
CA ARG A 427 17.65 32.29 -6.23
C ARG A 427 18.16 32.33 -7.65
N GLU A 428 18.97 33.34 -8.00
CA GLU A 428 19.51 33.49 -9.36
C GLU A 428 20.46 32.34 -9.71
N THR A 429 21.31 31.95 -8.77
CA THR A 429 22.26 30.84 -8.93
C THR A 429 21.54 29.51 -9.11
N GLN A 430 20.52 29.25 -8.27
CA GLN A 430 19.69 28.05 -8.34
C GLN A 430 18.85 27.98 -9.62
N LEU A 431 18.27 29.11 -10.07
CA LEU A 431 17.52 29.18 -11.33
C LEU A 431 18.43 28.98 -12.55
N ALA A 432 19.67 29.47 -12.52
CA ALA A 432 20.64 29.22 -13.59
C ALA A 432 20.98 27.73 -13.69
N LEU A 433 21.15 27.05 -12.55
CA LEU A 433 21.36 25.60 -12.49
C LEU A 433 20.15 24.83 -13.04
N LEU A 434 18.93 25.21 -12.65
CA LEU A 434 17.69 24.61 -13.16
C LEU A 434 17.53 24.79 -14.67
N LYS A 435 17.86 25.97 -15.22
CA LYS A 435 17.81 26.21 -16.66
C LYS A 435 18.75 25.30 -17.44
N LYS A 436 19.88 24.91 -16.84
CA LYS A 436 20.86 24.01 -17.44
C LYS A 436 20.42 22.54 -17.36
N GLU A 437 19.99 22.09 -16.18
CA GLU A 437 19.72 20.66 -15.92
C GLU A 437 18.28 20.24 -16.29
N ALA A 438 17.31 21.18 -16.23
CA ALA A 438 15.89 20.93 -16.45
C ALA A 438 15.17 22.17 -17.08
N PRO A 439 15.48 22.53 -18.34
CA PRO A 439 15.00 23.77 -18.97
C PRO A 439 13.47 23.87 -19.06
N GLN A 440 12.78 22.74 -19.27
CA GLN A 440 11.31 22.69 -19.33
C GLN A 440 10.65 22.97 -17.98
N GLN A 441 11.32 22.64 -16.87
CA GLN A 441 10.78 22.81 -15.52
C GLN A 441 11.12 24.19 -14.94
N ALA A 442 12.24 24.80 -15.36
CA ALA A 442 12.70 26.09 -14.83
C ALA A 442 11.68 27.23 -14.99
N ALA A 443 10.95 27.28 -16.11
CA ALA A 443 9.91 28.30 -16.34
C ALA A 443 8.72 28.12 -15.38
N LEU A 444 8.23 26.87 -15.24
CA LEU A 444 7.13 26.54 -14.35
C LEU A 444 7.52 26.74 -12.88
N THR A 445 8.75 26.39 -12.50
CA THR A 445 9.29 26.62 -11.15
C THR A 445 9.34 28.10 -10.80
N SER A 446 9.82 28.96 -11.71
CA SER A 446 9.86 30.40 -11.45
C SER A 446 8.45 30.97 -11.23
N PHE A 447 7.48 30.53 -12.03
CA PHE A 447 6.09 30.94 -11.90
C PHE A 447 5.47 30.49 -10.57
N LEU A 448 5.61 29.21 -10.22
CA LEU A 448 5.06 28.66 -8.97
C LEU A 448 5.75 29.22 -7.72
N ALA A 449 7.03 29.58 -7.81
CA ALA A 449 7.77 30.13 -6.69
C ALA A 449 7.21 31.47 -6.20
N GLU A 450 6.68 32.31 -7.09
CA GLU A 450 6.00 33.55 -6.70
C GLU A 450 4.74 33.27 -5.89
N THR A 451 3.95 32.27 -6.30
CA THR A 451 2.76 31.82 -5.57
C THR A 451 3.12 31.20 -4.22
N ILE A 452 4.20 30.40 -4.16
CA ILE A 452 4.62 29.69 -2.94
C ILE A 452 5.17 30.64 -1.87
N VAL A 453 5.86 31.71 -2.26
CA VAL A 453 6.38 32.73 -1.33
C VAL A 453 5.23 33.39 -0.55
N GLN A 454 4.06 33.57 -1.19
CA GLN A 454 2.87 34.13 -0.55
C GLN A 454 2.20 33.17 0.45
N LEU A 455 2.56 31.88 0.45
CA LEU A 455 1.98 30.90 1.36
C LEU A 455 2.63 31.01 2.75
N PRO A 456 1.84 30.86 3.84
CA PRO A 456 2.39 30.76 5.19
C PRO A 456 3.30 29.54 5.31
N LEU A 457 4.32 29.62 6.17
CA LEU A 457 5.30 28.54 6.38
C LEU A 457 4.63 27.19 6.72
N SER A 458 3.54 27.22 7.49
CA SER A 458 2.74 26.05 7.87
C SER A 458 2.07 25.33 6.69
N ALA A 459 1.89 25.99 5.54
CA ALA A 459 1.24 25.40 4.36
C ALA A 459 2.24 24.86 3.32
N ARG A 460 3.54 25.21 3.42
CA ARG A 460 4.55 24.87 2.41
C ARG A 460 4.94 23.39 2.42
N LEU A 461 5.19 22.82 3.61
CA LEU A 461 5.59 21.41 3.72
C LEU A 461 4.45 20.43 3.38
N PRO A 462 3.17 20.69 3.74
CA PRO A 462 2.03 19.91 3.27
C PRO A 462 1.89 19.82 1.74
N LEU A 463 2.39 20.79 0.96
CA LEU A 463 2.39 20.68 -0.51
C LEU A 463 3.21 19.49 -0.99
N VAL A 464 4.27 19.12 -0.28
CA VAL A 464 5.09 17.94 -0.59
C VAL A 464 4.29 16.66 -0.37
N ASP A 465 3.42 16.63 0.65
CA ASP A 465 2.53 15.50 0.88
C ASP A 465 1.50 15.35 -0.23
N LEU A 466 0.92 16.46 -0.68
CA LEU A 466 -0.02 16.47 -1.79
C LEU A 466 0.66 16.13 -3.12
N ALA A 467 1.93 16.50 -3.31
CA ALA A 467 2.70 16.21 -4.52
C ALA A 467 3.26 14.78 -4.55
N ALA A 468 3.39 14.13 -3.39
CA ALA A 468 4.01 12.81 -3.28
C ALA A 468 3.36 11.73 -4.17
N PRO A 469 2.03 11.63 -4.31
CA PRO A 469 1.40 10.66 -5.20
C PRO A 469 1.80 10.85 -6.68
N ALA A 470 1.83 12.08 -7.16
CA ALA A 470 2.24 12.41 -8.52
C ALA A 470 3.74 12.12 -8.76
N LEU A 471 4.59 12.48 -7.79
CA LEU A 471 6.04 12.21 -7.86
C LEU A 471 6.36 10.70 -7.87
N ARG A 472 5.58 9.88 -7.16
CA ARG A 472 5.77 8.42 -7.15
C ARG A 472 5.42 7.73 -8.48
N GLN A 473 4.69 8.40 -9.36
CA GLN A 473 4.36 7.86 -10.69
C GLN A 473 5.50 8.01 -11.69
N LEU A 474 6.47 8.87 -11.40
CA LEU A 474 7.65 9.01 -12.23
C LEU A 474 8.45 7.69 -12.27
N PRO A 475 8.97 7.31 -13.46
CA PRO A 475 9.93 6.21 -13.56
C PRO A 475 11.09 6.39 -12.58
N GLN A 476 11.69 5.29 -12.11
CA GLN A 476 12.78 5.35 -11.11
C GLN A 476 13.91 6.29 -11.56
N ALA A 477 14.33 6.20 -12.83
CA ALA A 477 15.37 7.08 -13.39
C ALA A 477 15.00 8.57 -13.32
N ALA A 478 13.73 8.93 -13.49
CA ALA A 478 13.26 10.30 -13.36
C ALA A 478 13.23 10.77 -11.89
N ARG A 479 12.87 9.89 -10.95
CA ARG A 479 12.95 10.19 -9.51
C ARG A 479 14.40 10.37 -9.04
N ASP A 480 15.31 9.53 -9.53
CA ASP A 480 16.74 9.65 -9.22
C ASP A 480 17.32 10.96 -9.75
N ARG A 481 16.92 11.37 -10.97
CA ARG A 481 17.29 12.67 -11.53
C ARG A 481 16.74 13.84 -10.72
N LEU A 482 15.48 13.78 -10.30
CA LEU A 482 14.86 14.78 -9.42
C LEU A 482 15.66 14.93 -8.11
N LEU A 483 15.97 13.82 -7.43
CA LEU A 483 16.75 13.84 -6.19
C LEU A 483 18.16 14.39 -6.40
N ALA A 484 18.81 14.07 -7.53
CA ALA A 484 20.13 14.62 -7.87
C ALA A 484 20.09 16.14 -8.09
N ILE A 485 19.06 16.65 -8.77
CA ILE A 485 18.87 18.11 -8.96
C ILE A 485 18.59 18.78 -7.61
N VAL A 486 17.76 18.19 -6.75
CA VAL A 486 17.51 18.69 -5.39
C VAL A 486 18.83 18.80 -4.60
N GLU A 487 19.68 17.78 -4.66
CA GLU A 487 20.98 17.81 -3.99
C GLU A 487 21.91 18.90 -4.54
N GLN A 488 21.92 19.11 -5.86
CA GLN A 488 22.69 20.20 -6.48
C GLN A 488 22.16 21.59 -6.11
N LEU A 489 20.84 21.76 -6.00
CA LEU A 489 20.22 23.04 -5.62
C LEU A 489 20.55 23.43 -4.18
N ILE A 490 20.54 22.45 -3.27
CA ILE A 490 20.94 22.64 -1.87
C ILE A 490 22.45 22.88 -1.77
N ALA A 491 23.27 22.26 -2.62
CA ALA A 491 24.71 22.48 -2.61
C ALA A 491 25.15 23.80 -3.24
N ALA A 492 24.26 24.54 -3.91
CA ALA A 492 24.61 25.69 -4.75
C ALA A 492 25.18 26.87 -3.94
N ASP A 493 24.74 27.06 -2.70
CA ASP A 493 25.16 28.17 -1.82
C ASP A 493 26.23 27.73 -0.78
N SER A 494 26.67 26.47 -0.84
CA SER A 494 27.61 25.85 0.12
C SER A 494 27.15 25.89 1.58
N ARG A 495 25.85 26.07 1.83
CA ARG A 495 25.22 26.02 3.15
C ARG A 495 24.05 25.05 3.09
N ILE A 496 23.61 24.54 4.24
CA ILE A 496 22.42 23.70 4.31
C ILE A 496 21.55 24.29 5.39
N THR A 497 20.41 24.83 4.99
CA THR A 497 19.40 25.34 5.91
C THR A 497 18.59 24.19 6.51
N LEU A 498 17.93 24.46 7.65
CA LEU A 498 17.03 23.49 8.28
C LEU A 498 15.90 23.07 7.35
N ALA A 499 15.32 24.02 6.61
CA ALA A 499 14.23 23.77 5.68
C ALA A 499 14.64 22.84 4.52
N GLU A 500 15.82 23.07 3.93
CA GLU A 500 16.39 22.22 2.89
C GLU A 500 16.68 20.81 3.41
N PHE A 501 17.24 20.69 4.61
CA PHE A 501 17.48 19.39 5.24
C PHE A 501 16.18 18.61 5.48
N VAL A 502 15.15 19.27 6.02
CA VAL A 502 13.82 18.68 6.25
C VAL A 502 13.22 18.20 4.93
N LEU A 503 13.21 19.06 3.91
CA LEU A 503 12.64 18.76 2.61
C LEU A 503 13.39 17.61 1.91
N GLN A 504 14.72 17.65 1.88
CA GLN A 504 15.55 16.60 1.31
C GLN A 504 15.34 15.26 2.02
N THR A 505 15.25 15.25 3.35
CA THR A 505 15.02 14.04 4.14
C THR A 505 13.67 13.40 3.78
N ILE A 506 12.61 14.21 3.71
CA ILE A 506 11.26 13.75 3.35
C ILE A 506 11.23 13.22 1.91
N LEU A 507 11.80 13.96 0.95
CA LEU A 507 11.82 13.56 -0.47
C LEU A 507 12.63 12.29 -0.69
N THR A 508 13.83 12.21 -0.13
CA THR A 508 14.70 11.04 -0.25
C THR A 508 13.99 9.79 0.27
N ARG A 509 13.34 9.87 1.43
CA ARG A 509 12.61 8.73 2.00
C ARG A 509 11.40 8.32 1.17
N ARG A 510 10.72 9.27 0.51
CA ARG A 510 9.52 8.99 -0.27
C ARG A 510 9.79 8.55 -1.72
N LEU A 511 10.93 8.94 -2.29
CA LEU A 511 11.21 8.78 -3.72
C LEU A 511 12.41 7.88 -4.03
N ALA A 512 13.25 7.53 -3.04
CA ALA A 512 14.41 6.66 -3.25
C ALA A 512 14.05 5.31 -3.93
N PRO A 513 15.01 4.63 -4.58
CA PRO A 513 14.78 3.32 -5.23
C PRO A 513 14.28 2.22 -4.29
N ARG A 514 14.54 2.37 -2.99
CA ARG A 514 14.07 1.48 -1.92
C ARG A 514 12.96 2.10 -1.08
N ALA A 515 12.42 3.26 -1.47
CA ALA A 515 11.30 3.87 -0.79
C ALA A 515 10.14 2.87 -0.78
N GLY A 516 9.79 2.40 0.42
CA GLY A 516 8.73 1.44 0.65
C GLY A 516 9.13 -0.02 0.83
N ARG A 517 10.42 -0.37 0.68
CA ARG A 517 10.93 -1.70 1.04
C ARG A 517 11.20 -1.79 2.54
N LEU A 518 10.94 -2.96 3.13
CA LEU A 518 11.30 -3.24 4.53
C LEU A 518 12.80 -2.97 4.76
N VAL A 519 13.06 -2.04 5.66
CA VAL A 519 14.40 -1.82 6.19
C VAL A 519 14.71 -2.97 7.16
N PRO A 520 15.82 -3.71 6.96
CA PRO A 520 16.16 -4.82 7.84
C PRO A 520 16.41 -4.31 9.26
N ILE A 521 15.80 -4.97 10.24
CA ILE A 521 16.00 -4.65 11.65
C ILE A 521 17.40 -5.09 12.05
N ARG A 522 18.23 -4.12 12.46
CA ARG A 522 19.57 -4.38 13.03
C ARG A 522 19.61 -4.14 14.53
N PHE A 523 18.77 -3.25 15.03
CA PHE A 523 18.75 -2.83 16.43
C PHE A 523 17.41 -3.18 17.05
N ASN A 524 17.45 -3.94 18.15
CA ASN A 524 16.24 -4.38 18.84
C ASN A 524 15.89 -3.49 20.02
N ARG A 525 16.87 -2.75 20.57
CA ARG A 525 16.71 -1.89 21.74
C ARG A 525 17.21 -0.48 21.46
N LEU A 526 16.63 0.49 22.15
CA LEU A 526 17.09 1.89 22.09
C LEU A 526 18.52 2.05 22.60
N SER A 527 18.91 1.25 23.59
CA SER A 527 20.27 1.22 24.16
C SER A 527 21.36 1.02 23.11
N ASP A 528 21.07 0.28 22.04
CA ASP A 528 22.03 -0.04 20.98
C ASP A 528 22.37 1.21 20.13
N LEU A 529 21.50 2.22 20.16
CA LEU A 529 21.60 3.48 19.41
C LEU A 529 21.76 4.70 20.35
N ARG A 530 22.30 4.50 21.54
CA ARG A 530 22.41 5.54 22.58
C ARG A 530 22.99 6.86 22.06
N ASN A 531 24.12 6.79 21.34
CA ASN A 531 24.82 7.99 20.85
C ASN A 531 24.05 8.68 19.69
N ASP A 532 23.43 7.90 18.82
CA ASP A 532 22.64 8.43 17.70
C ASP A 532 21.37 9.13 18.21
N ILE A 533 20.71 8.55 19.22
CA ILE A 533 19.53 9.14 19.84
C ILE A 533 19.89 10.42 20.63
N ALA A 534 21.03 10.43 21.32
CA ALA A 534 21.52 11.63 21.99
C ALA A 534 21.75 12.78 20.99
N LEU A 535 22.29 12.48 19.81
CA LEU A 535 22.49 13.45 18.74
C LEU A 535 21.16 13.99 18.19
N LEU A 536 20.16 13.13 17.96
CA LEU A 536 18.81 13.55 17.52
C LEU A 536 18.09 14.41 18.58
N LEU A 537 18.19 14.03 19.86
CA LEU A 537 17.63 14.84 20.97
C LEU A 537 18.32 16.19 21.07
N SER A 538 19.65 16.23 20.89
CA SER A 538 20.42 17.49 20.89
C SER A 538 20.01 18.39 19.72
N LEU A 539 19.75 17.82 18.54
CA LEU A 539 19.25 18.56 17.38
C LEU A 539 17.88 19.17 17.65
N VAL A 540 16.93 18.40 18.18
CA VAL A 540 15.59 18.91 18.53
C VAL A 540 15.69 20.02 19.57
N ALA A 541 16.53 19.85 20.60
CA ALA A 541 16.73 20.89 21.61
C ALA A 541 17.31 22.20 21.03
N HIS A 542 18.21 22.11 20.04
CA HIS A 542 18.76 23.30 19.37
C HIS A 542 17.72 24.04 18.53
N VAL A 543 16.79 23.31 17.90
CA VAL A 543 15.71 23.89 17.08
C VAL A 543 14.60 24.46 17.96
N ALA A 544 14.26 23.79 19.06
CA ALA A 544 13.19 24.20 19.97
C ALA A 544 13.53 25.46 20.79
N VAL A 545 14.81 25.76 20.99
CA VAL A 545 15.26 26.93 21.77
C VAL A 545 16.01 27.93 20.86
N PRO A 546 15.36 29.05 20.49
CA PRO A 546 15.97 30.10 19.68
C PRO A 546 17.22 30.70 20.35
N SER A 547 18.18 31.15 19.53
CA SER A 547 19.43 31.76 20.00
C SER A 547 19.26 33.13 20.68
N THR A 548 18.03 33.66 20.77
CA THR A 548 17.69 34.96 21.38
C THR A 548 17.42 34.88 22.89
N CYS A 549 17.43 33.68 23.49
CA CYS A 549 17.20 33.51 24.92
C CYS A 549 18.41 33.96 25.76
N ALA A 550 18.18 34.48 26.98
CA ALA A 550 19.24 35.00 27.84
C ALA A 550 20.26 33.92 28.29
N ASP A 551 19.82 32.65 28.43
CA ASP A 551 20.64 31.51 28.84
C ASP A 551 20.50 30.30 27.88
N VAL A 552 20.79 30.52 26.59
CA VAL A 552 20.58 29.54 25.50
C VAL A 552 21.11 28.14 25.81
N VAL A 553 22.34 28.04 26.34
CA VAL A 553 22.99 26.73 26.59
C VAL A 553 22.27 25.96 27.71
N ALA A 554 21.93 26.63 28.80
CA ALA A 554 21.24 26.00 29.93
C ALA A 554 19.83 25.56 29.55
N THR A 555 19.09 26.37 28.77
CA THR A 555 17.74 26.04 28.31
C THR A 555 17.75 24.88 27.31
N ARG A 556 18.72 24.82 26.38
CA ARG A 556 18.89 23.68 25.47
C ARG A 556 19.25 22.39 26.21
N LEU A 557 20.13 22.47 27.19
CA LEU A 557 20.48 21.32 28.04
C LEU A 557 19.26 20.82 28.82
N ALA A 558 18.44 21.73 29.36
CA ALA A 558 17.20 21.37 30.04
C ALA A 558 16.22 20.65 29.09
N ALA A 559 16.05 21.15 27.86
CA ALA A 559 15.22 20.51 26.84
C ALA A 559 15.73 19.09 26.49
N PHE A 560 17.05 18.93 26.31
CA PHE A 560 17.68 17.62 26.10
C PHE A 560 17.40 16.65 27.26
N LEU A 561 17.56 17.11 28.50
CA LEU A 561 17.34 16.30 29.70
C LEU A 561 15.86 15.90 29.87
N ARG A 562 14.90 16.76 29.48
CA ARG A 562 13.47 16.38 29.45
C ARG A 562 13.22 15.21 28.50
N GLY A 563 13.78 15.28 27.29
CA GLY A 563 13.71 14.18 26.33
C GLY A 563 14.36 12.90 26.85
N ALA A 564 15.53 13.02 27.50
CA ALA A 564 16.23 11.89 28.13
C ALA A 564 15.39 11.22 29.22
N GLN A 565 14.70 12.00 30.07
CA GLN A 565 13.85 11.47 31.14
C GLN A 565 12.64 10.68 30.61
N ALA A 566 12.13 11.03 29.42
CA ALA A 566 11.05 10.29 28.77
C ALA A 566 11.48 8.91 28.25
N CYS A 567 12.78 8.62 28.18
CA CYS A 567 13.35 7.32 27.83
C CYS A 567 14.42 6.87 28.86
N PRO A 568 14.01 6.41 30.06
CA PRO A 568 14.93 6.05 31.14
C PRO A 568 15.87 4.89 30.79
N GLU A 569 15.52 4.07 29.80
CA GLU A 569 16.35 2.95 29.32
C GLU A 569 17.72 3.39 28.75
N LEU A 570 17.84 4.63 28.26
CA LEU A 570 19.07 5.12 27.61
C LEU A 570 20.12 5.64 28.61
N GLN A 571 19.72 5.95 29.85
CA GLN A 571 20.58 6.54 30.89
C GLN A 571 21.43 7.71 30.34
N LEU A 572 20.80 8.62 29.60
CA LEU A 572 21.47 9.81 29.06
C LEU A 572 21.64 10.84 30.18
N ALA A 573 22.83 11.43 30.23
CA ALA A 573 23.20 12.46 31.18
C ALA A 573 23.63 13.75 30.46
N ALA A 574 23.85 14.82 31.21
CA ALA A 574 24.24 16.12 30.65
C ALA A 574 25.52 16.06 29.79
N GLN A 575 26.41 15.11 30.05
CA GLN A 575 27.64 14.89 29.29
C GLN A 575 27.43 14.33 27.87
N ASP A 576 26.25 13.76 27.58
CA ASP A 576 25.92 13.21 26.27
C ASP A 576 25.31 14.26 25.33
N TYR A 577 25.06 15.47 25.83
CA TYR A 577 24.56 16.59 25.05
C TYR A 577 25.61 17.06 24.03
N CYS A 578 25.19 17.18 22.78
CA CYS A 578 26.05 17.61 21.68
C CYS A 578 25.83 19.09 21.39
N ASP A 579 26.88 19.92 21.51
CA ASP A 579 26.84 21.33 21.14
C ASP A 579 26.69 21.53 19.63
N GLY A 580 26.14 22.69 19.23
CA GLY A 580 25.87 23.05 17.83
C GLY A 580 27.06 22.91 16.88
N ALA A 581 28.30 23.12 17.34
CA ALA A 581 29.51 22.94 16.53
C ALA A 581 29.80 21.46 16.17
N SER A 582 29.26 20.51 16.95
CA SER A 582 29.42 19.07 16.73
C SER A 582 28.26 18.44 15.94
N LEU A 583 27.16 19.19 15.76
CA LEU A 583 25.98 18.80 15.00
C LEU A 583 26.22 19.01 13.50
N SER A 584 26.82 18.02 12.85
CA SER A 584 26.98 18.01 11.39
C SER A 584 25.83 17.26 10.71
N PHE A 585 25.27 17.81 9.62
CA PHE A 585 24.21 17.18 8.84
C PHE A 585 24.50 15.73 8.38
N PRO A 586 25.72 15.36 7.94
CA PRO A 586 26.03 13.97 7.59
C PRO A 586 25.85 12.99 8.76
N ARG A 587 26.25 13.40 9.98
CA ARG A 587 26.07 12.59 11.20
C ARG A 587 24.59 12.47 11.58
N VAL A 588 23.80 13.54 11.44
CA VAL A 588 22.34 13.49 11.66
C VAL A 588 21.70 12.51 10.68
N ARG A 589 22.07 12.57 9.40
CA ARG A 589 21.55 11.65 8.37
C ARG A 589 21.89 10.20 8.70
N GLN A 590 23.13 9.92 9.10
CA GLN A 590 23.55 8.59 9.53
C GLN A 590 22.77 8.11 10.77
N ALA A 591 22.56 8.98 11.75
CA ALA A 591 21.75 8.67 12.93
C ALA A 591 20.30 8.33 12.56
N LEU A 592 19.70 9.05 11.61
CA LEU A 592 18.36 8.74 11.08
C LEU A 592 18.32 7.40 10.34
N ASP A 593 19.33 7.09 9.54
CA ASP A 593 19.45 5.80 8.84
C ASP A 593 19.58 4.62 9.82
N ASN A 594 20.34 4.79 10.90
CA ASN A 594 20.46 3.81 11.97
C ASN A 594 19.15 3.67 12.76
N ALA A 595 18.52 4.78 13.12
CA ALA A 595 17.23 4.80 13.82
C ALA A 595 16.10 4.19 12.99
N ASN A 596 16.15 4.27 11.65
CA ASN A 596 15.18 3.60 10.80
C ASN A 596 15.28 2.06 10.87
N GLN A 597 16.48 1.53 11.13
CA GLN A 597 16.76 0.09 11.31
C GLN A 597 16.42 -0.43 12.72
N LEU A 598 15.80 0.39 13.56
CA LEU A 598 15.31 0.03 14.88
C LEU A 598 13.99 -0.76 14.79
N ALA A 599 13.80 -1.71 15.70
CA ALA A 599 12.57 -2.49 15.81
C ALA A 599 11.31 -1.59 15.93
N PRO A 600 10.20 -1.89 15.21
CA PRO A 600 9.01 -1.03 15.18
C PRO A 600 8.41 -0.69 16.54
N LEU A 601 8.50 -1.60 17.52
CA LEU A 601 7.95 -1.40 18.87
C LEU A 601 8.76 -0.40 19.71
N ALA A 602 10.02 -0.12 19.35
CA ALA A 602 10.87 0.83 20.05
C ALA A 602 10.75 2.27 19.48
N LYS A 603 10.26 2.43 18.24
CA LYS A 603 10.09 3.74 17.59
C LYS A 603 9.12 4.68 18.34
N PRO A 604 7.97 4.23 18.90
CA PRO A 604 7.07 5.11 19.66
C PRO A 604 7.70 5.73 20.91
N GLN A 605 8.58 4.99 21.60
CA GLN A 605 9.30 5.50 22.76
C GLN A 605 10.29 6.61 22.36
N LEU A 606 11.05 6.40 21.28
CA LEU A 606 11.94 7.41 20.70
C LEU A 606 11.17 8.70 20.34
N ILE A 607 10.03 8.58 19.67
CA ILE A 607 9.21 9.73 19.27
C ILE A 607 8.69 10.48 20.50
N LYS A 608 8.27 9.76 21.55
CA LYS A 608 7.85 10.38 22.81
C LYS A 608 8.98 11.19 23.45
N ALA A 609 10.22 10.69 23.42
CA ALA A 609 11.38 11.43 23.93
C ALA A 609 11.70 12.68 23.09
N LEU A 610 11.64 12.58 21.76
CA LEU A 610 11.84 13.72 20.87
C LEU A 610 10.76 14.79 21.08
N LEU A 611 9.51 14.38 21.26
CA LEU A 611 8.40 15.29 21.54
C LEU A 611 8.59 16.00 22.89
N ALA A 612 8.98 15.25 23.94
CA ALA A 612 9.27 15.83 25.26
C ALA A 612 10.46 16.80 25.26
N ALA A 613 11.41 16.64 24.33
CA ALA A 613 12.50 17.60 24.14
C ALA A 613 12.02 18.89 23.45
N ALA A 614 11.06 18.79 22.53
CA ALA A 614 10.51 19.94 21.80
C ALA A 614 9.47 20.72 22.60
N GLU A 615 8.71 20.06 23.48
CA GLU A 615 7.65 20.69 24.27
C GLU A 615 8.21 21.37 25.53
N ASP A 616 7.76 22.60 25.77
CA ASP A 616 8.06 23.40 26.99
C ASP A 616 6.77 23.85 27.70
N GLY A 617 5.69 23.07 27.58
CA GLY A 617 4.36 23.42 28.12
C GLY A 617 3.60 24.48 27.31
N LYS A 618 4.12 24.87 26.14
CA LYS A 618 3.49 25.76 25.15
C LYS A 618 3.16 24.98 23.87
N PRO A 619 2.23 25.46 23.01
CA PRO A 619 2.01 24.85 21.70
C PRO A 619 3.32 24.82 20.90
N LEU A 620 3.53 23.73 20.16
CA LEU A 620 4.73 23.54 19.34
C LEU A 620 4.91 24.67 18.32
N GLU A 621 6.15 25.15 18.20
CA GLU A 621 6.53 26.08 17.14
C GLU A 621 6.67 25.33 15.80
N ILE A 622 6.39 26.01 14.68
CA ILE A 622 6.40 25.42 13.33
C ILE A 622 7.77 24.80 13.00
N THR A 623 8.87 25.48 13.33
CA THR A 623 10.24 24.99 13.10
C THR A 623 10.55 23.68 13.83
N SER A 624 10.02 23.53 15.04
CA SER A 624 10.13 22.30 15.84
C SER A 624 9.22 21.20 15.29
N ALA A 625 8.04 21.55 14.81
CA ALA A 625 7.14 20.62 14.13
C ALA A 625 7.76 20.09 12.81
N ASP A 626 8.45 20.95 12.04
CA ASP A 626 9.11 20.59 10.78
C ASP A 626 10.24 19.56 11.00
N ILE A 627 11.10 19.78 12.00
CA ILE A 627 12.20 18.84 12.29
C ILE A 627 11.67 17.50 12.82
N LEU A 628 10.65 17.51 13.69
CA LEU A 628 10.03 16.29 14.18
C LEU A 628 9.35 15.52 13.04
N ARG A 629 8.70 16.22 12.10
CA ARG A 629 8.12 15.61 10.91
C ARG A 629 9.20 14.99 10.03
N ALA A 630 10.33 15.66 9.81
CA ALA A 630 11.46 15.12 9.07
C ALA A 630 12.06 13.88 9.74
N ILE A 631 12.22 13.90 11.07
CA ILE A 631 12.70 12.73 11.82
C ILE A 631 11.72 11.57 11.69
N CYS A 632 10.40 11.81 11.86
CA CYS A 632 9.37 10.78 11.70
C CYS A 632 9.38 10.18 10.28
N ALA A 633 9.52 11.01 9.25
CA ALA A 633 9.69 10.54 7.87
C ALA A 633 11.01 9.76 7.69
N GLY A 634 12.09 10.22 8.32
CA GLY A 634 13.42 9.60 8.33
C GLY A 634 13.45 8.19 8.93
N ILE A 635 12.68 7.97 9.99
CA ILE A 635 12.57 6.67 10.69
C ILE A 635 11.33 5.87 10.31
N GLU A 636 10.56 6.31 9.31
CA GLU A 636 9.32 5.67 8.86
C GLU A 636 8.32 5.41 10.01
N ALA A 637 8.05 6.44 10.80
CA ALA A 637 7.12 6.38 11.92
C ALA A 637 5.94 7.36 11.75
N PRO A 638 4.77 7.04 12.34
CA PRO A 638 3.61 7.91 12.27
C PRO A 638 3.88 9.26 12.95
N ILE A 639 3.32 10.33 12.39
CA ILE A 639 3.48 11.69 12.89
C ILE A 639 2.62 11.85 14.18
N PRO A 640 3.17 12.37 15.28
CA PRO A 640 2.41 12.63 16.50
C PRO A 640 1.26 13.63 16.28
N PRO A 641 0.12 13.48 16.98
CA PRO A 641 -1.01 14.41 16.88
C PRO A 641 -0.62 15.87 17.21
N ALA A 642 0.26 16.07 18.19
CA ALA A 642 0.76 17.39 18.58
C ALA A 642 1.51 18.10 17.44
N VAL A 643 2.26 17.33 16.63
CA VAL A 643 2.97 17.82 15.43
C VAL A 643 1.98 18.06 14.29
N ALA A 644 0.99 17.18 14.12
CA ALA A 644 -0.03 17.35 13.09
C ALA A 644 -0.90 18.60 13.32
N ALA A 645 -1.24 18.91 14.57
CA ALA A 645 -2.05 20.06 14.96
C ALA A 645 -1.40 21.42 14.63
N THR A 646 -0.08 21.45 14.45
CA THR A 646 0.68 22.67 14.12
C THR A 646 0.47 23.11 12.67
N TYR A 647 0.05 22.20 11.79
CA TYR A 647 -0.21 22.48 10.37
C TYR A 647 -1.72 22.70 10.16
N GLN A 648 -2.16 23.96 10.15
CA GLN A 648 -3.55 24.32 9.86
C GLN A 648 -3.84 24.36 8.35
N ALA A 649 -5.05 23.96 7.95
CA ALA A 649 -5.60 24.29 6.65
C ALA A 649 -6.01 25.77 6.65
N TYR A 650 -5.29 26.60 5.90
CA TYR A 650 -5.56 28.05 5.86
C TYR A 650 -6.68 28.36 4.84
N PRO A 651 -7.60 29.30 5.15
CA PRO A 651 -8.59 29.76 4.18
C PRO A 651 -7.90 30.60 3.09
N TRP A 652 -7.77 30.04 1.89
CA TRP A 652 -7.29 30.76 0.71
C TRP A 652 -8.41 31.67 0.19
N GLN A 653 -8.35 32.97 0.50
CA GLN A 653 -9.03 34.01 -0.27
C GLN A 653 -7.95 34.77 -1.04
N PHE A 654 -7.94 34.61 -2.36
CA PHE A 654 -7.25 35.56 -3.23
C PHE A 654 -8.31 36.57 -3.67
N ASP A 655 -8.09 37.84 -3.37
CA ASP A 655 -8.92 38.93 -3.88
C ASP A 655 -8.93 38.88 -5.42
N ASN A 656 -10.14 39.14 -5.97
CA ASN A 656 -10.56 39.04 -7.37
C ASN A 656 -9.50 39.35 -8.45
#